data_AF-A0A135L435-F1
#
_entry.id   AF-A0A135L435-F1
#
_cell.length_a   1.000
_cell.length_b   1.000
_cell.length_c   1.000
_cell.angle_alpha   90.00
_cell.angle_beta   90.00
_cell.angle_gamma   90.00
#
_symmetry.space_group_name_H-M   'P 1'
#
loop_
_entity.id
_entity.type
_entity.pdbx_description
1 polymer ?
#
loop_
_entity_poly.entity_id
_entity_poly.type
_entity_poly.pdbx_seq_one_letter_code
_entity_poly.pdbx_strand_id
1 'polypeptide(L)'
;MNRFIVIDLETTGNQPDKDTIIQVGAVLIEDDKIKQTYSSFVYTDKLIPSYIQDLTGINEDMLKNAPKIDEVMQKLLSLLEGSVFVAHNAPFDLAFIQNALDQLGYLPFSGLVIDTLDMSRILLPMVQSYKLDSMTQELEIIHEQPHRADADAYATATILLQLFNRLKEMPLAYLQRLQELIKNTHHDLYLIVEEMTHQKICFYSEDEHYELINQIALKKEEIDNSRIPTEKSTKLSFDLIFEKNGLLSERFPDFEIRPAQEQMALEVMNAFEEGYHLMVEAGTGTGKSLAYLIPAIFWAKQHEEKIVIVTHTINLQEQLYQRDIPLLKKTLPFDFKATILKGRNNYLCLRKFELQLNQFPYEEPNKEQSVNLSQMLTWVAQTETGDVEEINLSLSGRDLWQQVKSDADSCLNRSCPWFRQCFYHKAKQKAQNADLIITNHSLLLTDLKAEHRILPAYQRLVIDEAHHFSEVASKHLGFEVNQYVVNRLLQRLYKDAKNGFLVLLMNDLIHSQNPDYFPIANFIQNQIISLLPRIENDFQLYFSMIGDFVNKEASAQESGRKTLRVTDKIKERENWITIQEIANNLYIQLTDLSNLLEDVLRRLKHVEAEESMVIDLNGYLKEVKEMMFAFSEWNYLQNKEMVFWVETESRGKRLSSYLYAAPIEVGSYLKEFLFDRKESVIFTSATLSVNDSFNFSSREFGFEADDKDLKK
;
A
#
# COMPACT_ATOMS: atom_id res chain seq x y z
N MET A 1 32.36 16.02 6.31
CA MET A 1 32.65 15.57 4.93
C MET A 1 31.97 16.54 3.99
N ASN A 2 32.71 17.33 3.19
CA ASN A 2 32.13 18.49 2.51
C ASN A 2 32.31 18.48 0.98
N ARG A 3 32.90 17.43 0.40
CA ARG A 3 33.22 17.35 -1.02
C ARG A 3 32.61 16.10 -1.66
N PHE A 4 31.73 16.30 -2.63
CA PHE A 4 30.99 15.26 -3.33
C PHE A 4 31.16 15.45 -4.84
N ILE A 5 31.30 14.36 -5.57
CA ILE A 5 31.31 14.37 -7.03
C ILE A 5 30.15 13.51 -7.52
N VAL A 6 29.17 14.16 -8.12
CA VAL A 6 28.00 13.50 -8.69
C VAL A 6 28.34 13.12 -10.12
N ILE A 7 28.19 11.85 -10.47
CA ILE A 7 28.56 11.32 -11.78
C ILE A 7 27.34 10.63 -12.38
N ASP A 8 27.19 10.81 -13.68
CA ASP A 8 26.24 10.09 -14.51
C ASP A 8 26.94 9.69 -15.82
N LEU A 9 26.60 8.52 -16.36
CA LEU A 9 27.22 7.94 -17.53
C LEU A 9 26.17 7.52 -18.56
N GLU A 10 26.41 7.90 -19.82
CA GLU A 10 25.74 7.26 -20.95
C GLU A 10 26.62 6.16 -21.51
N THR A 11 26.02 5.03 -21.86
CA THR A 11 26.73 3.81 -22.29
C THR A 11 26.08 3.19 -23.53
N THR A 12 26.80 2.28 -24.20
CA THR A 12 26.24 1.52 -25.35
C THR A 12 25.24 0.43 -24.94
N GLY A 13 25.06 0.20 -23.63
CA GLY A 13 24.25 -0.87 -23.04
C GLY A 13 24.54 -1.05 -21.54
N ASN A 14 24.01 -2.09 -20.91
CA ASN A 14 23.97 -2.20 -19.45
C ASN A 14 25.03 -3.16 -18.85
N GLN A 15 25.96 -3.69 -19.66
CA GLN A 15 26.95 -4.66 -19.20
C GLN A 15 28.36 -4.05 -19.22
N PRO A 16 28.95 -3.68 -18.07
CA PRO A 16 30.29 -3.06 -18.01
C PRO A 16 31.38 -3.82 -18.78
N ASP A 17 31.35 -5.16 -18.75
CA ASP A 17 32.37 -5.99 -19.41
C ASP A 17 32.23 -6.01 -20.95
N LYS A 18 31.06 -5.63 -21.49
CA LYS A 18 30.75 -5.72 -22.93
C LYS A 18 30.41 -4.41 -23.58
N ASP A 19 29.90 -3.46 -22.82
CA ASP A 19 29.48 -2.13 -23.28
C ASP A 19 30.55 -1.10 -22.95
N THR A 20 30.47 0.07 -23.57
CA THR A 20 31.44 1.16 -23.37
C THR A 20 30.74 2.43 -22.96
N ILE A 21 31.39 3.23 -22.13
CA ILE A 21 30.99 4.60 -21.81
C ILE A 21 31.11 5.45 -23.09
N ILE A 22 30.08 6.25 -23.37
CA ILE A 22 30.00 7.17 -24.53
C ILE A 22 29.85 8.63 -24.13
N GLN A 23 29.38 8.91 -22.90
CA GLN A 23 29.39 10.25 -22.31
C GLN A 23 29.63 10.15 -20.81
N VAL A 24 30.35 11.12 -20.24
CA VAL A 24 30.51 11.31 -18.80
C VAL A 24 30.03 12.70 -18.44
N GLY A 25 29.10 12.77 -17.50
CA GLY A 25 28.72 14.00 -16.80
C GLY A 25 29.21 13.93 -15.36
N ALA A 26 29.78 15.02 -14.85
CA ALA A 26 30.23 15.09 -13.46
C ALA A 26 30.00 16.50 -12.88
N VAL A 27 29.51 16.56 -11.64
CA VAL A 27 29.20 17.80 -10.92
C VAL A 27 29.82 17.79 -9.53
N LEU A 28 30.76 18.69 -9.30
CA LEU A 28 31.46 18.86 -8.03
C LEU A 28 30.64 19.75 -7.10
N ILE A 29 30.33 19.22 -5.92
CA ILE A 29 29.72 19.93 -4.81
C ILE A 29 30.76 20.10 -3.71
N GLU A 30 30.97 21.34 -3.26
CA GLU A 30 31.76 21.65 -2.09
C GLU A 30 31.03 22.66 -1.19
N ASP A 31 31.00 22.38 0.11
CA ASP A 31 30.32 23.21 1.12
C ASP A 31 28.85 23.50 0.76
N ASP A 32 28.09 22.43 0.47
CA ASP A 32 26.68 22.46 0.08
C ASP A 32 26.38 23.32 -1.19
N LYS A 33 27.38 23.55 -2.06
CA LYS A 33 27.22 24.33 -3.28
C LYS A 33 27.88 23.66 -4.48
N ILE A 34 27.20 23.71 -5.63
CA ILE A 34 27.78 23.31 -6.92
C ILE A 34 28.91 24.28 -7.27
N LYS A 35 30.13 23.76 -7.45
CA LYS A 35 31.33 24.55 -7.77
C LYS A 35 31.75 24.44 -9.22
N GLN A 36 31.65 23.24 -9.76
CA GLN A 36 32.18 22.92 -11.08
C GLN A 36 31.34 21.82 -11.73
N THR A 37 31.12 21.94 -13.03
CA THR A 37 30.56 20.90 -13.88
C THR A 37 31.61 20.46 -14.91
N TYR A 38 31.57 19.18 -15.27
CA TYR A 38 32.42 18.57 -16.28
C TYR A 38 31.55 17.67 -17.16
N SER A 39 31.70 17.78 -18.47
CA SER A 39 30.99 16.97 -19.46
C SER A 39 31.97 16.60 -20.56
N SER A 40 31.97 15.33 -20.98
CA SER A 40 32.76 14.87 -22.11
C SER A 40 32.10 13.70 -22.80
N PHE A 41 32.03 13.74 -24.13
CA PHE A 41 31.86 12.53 -24.92
C PHE A 41 33.10 11.65 -24.82
N VAL A 42 32.92 10.36 -25.07
CA VAL A 42 33.98 9.35 -25.06
C VAL A 42 34.00 8.63 -26.40
N TYR A 43 35.17 8.57 -27.03
CA TYR A 43 35.35 7.81 -28.26
C TYR A 43 35.10 6.31 -28.01
N THR A 44 34.32 5.70 -28.89
CA THR A 44 34.14 4.25 -28.97
C THR A 44 34.16 3.80 -30.43
N ASP A 45 34.67 2.59 -30.68
CA ASP A 45 34.63 1.90 -31.98
C ASP A 45 33.42 0.94 -32.09
N LYS A 46 32.62 0.81 -31.03
CA LYS A 46 31.42 -0.01 -31.01
C LYS A 46 30.24 0.70 -31.65
N LEU A 47 29.41 -0.08 -32.34
CA LEU A 47 28.12 0.39 -32.85
C LEU A 47 27.20 0.75 -31.69
N ILE A 48 26.61 1.95 -31.73
CA ILE A 48 25.62 2.38 -30.75
C ILE A 48 24.25 1.85 -31.18
N PRO A 49 23.59 0.99 -30.40
CA PRO A 49 22.27 0.49 -30.75
C PRO A 49 21.26 1.63 -30.97
N SER A 50 20.36 1.49 -31.95
CA SER A 50 19.41 2.56 -32.30
C SER A 50 18.59 3.04 -31.10
N TYR A 51 18.17 2.13 -30.22
CA TYR A 51 17.39 2.48 -29.03
C TYR A 51 18.16 3.38 -28.05
N ILE A 52 19.50 3.28 -27.98
CA ILE A 52 20.34 4.17 -27.16
C ILE A 52 20.47 5.53 -27.83
N GLN A 53 20.60 5.56 -29.16
CA GLN A 53 20.65 6.83 -29.92
C GLN A 53 19.32 7.60 -29.77
N ASP A 54 18.19 6.88 -29.84
CA ASP A 54 16.87 7.46 -29.65
C ASP A 54 16.66 7.98 -28.22
N LEU A 55 17.23 7.29 -27.21
CA LEU A 55 17.15 7.67 -25.81
C LEU A 55 18.02 8.89 -25.49
N THR A 56 19.29 8.85 -25.86
CA THR A 56 20.34 9.81 -25.42
C THR A 56 20.58 10.95 -26.43
N GLY A 57 20.15 10.77 -27.68
CA GLY A 57 20.50 11.65 -28.78
C GLY A 57 22.00 11.64 -29.12
N ILE A 58 22.78 10.66 -28.66
CA ILE A 58 24.20 10.50 -29.01
C ILE A 58 24.30 9.64 -30.27
N ASN A 59 24.96 10.16 -31.31
CA ASN A 59 25.25 9.42 -32.53
C ASN A 59 26.76 9.26 -32.75
N GLU A 60 27.13 8.38 -33.69
CA GLU A 60 28.53 8.06 -33.99
C GLU A 60 29.34 9.27 -34.45
N ASP A 61 28.73 10.23 -35.15
CA ASP A 61 29.41 11.43 -35.63
C ASP A 61 29.88 12.34 -34.47
N MET A 62 29.12 12.37 -33.37
CA MET A 62 29.49 13.10 -32.15
C MET A 62 30.71 12.48 -31.45
N LEU A 63 30.90 11.16 -31.56
CA LEU A 63 31.96 10.43 -30.86
C LEU A 63 33.27 10.32 -31.66
N LYS A 64 33.25 10.52 -32.99
CA LYS A 64 34.43 10.37 -33.87
C LYS A 64 35.65 11.19 -33.44
N ASN A 65 35.42 12.40 -32.92
CA ASN A 65 36.47 13.32 -32.46
C ASN A 65 36.51 13.46 -30.93
N ALA A 66 35.76 12.61 -30.21
CA ALA A 66 35.75 12.64 -28.76
C ALA A 66 37.09 12.13 -28.20
N PRO A 67 37.50 12.59 -26.99
CA PRO A 67 38.67 12.04 -26.32
C PRO A 67 38.49 10.55 -26.02
N LYS A 68 39.61 9.83 -25.95
CA LYS A 68 39.62 8.44 -25.51
C LYS A 68 39.33 8.34 -24.02
N ILE A 69 38.88 7.16 -23.59
CA ILE A 69 38.51 6.91 -22.19
C ILE A 69 39.65 7.19 -21.20
N ASP A 70 40.91 6.97 -21.57
CA ASP A 70 42.08 7.27 -20.73
C ASP A 70 42.21 8.76 -20.40
N GLU A 71 42.03 9.64 -21.38
CA GLU A 71 42.06 11.09 -21.19
C GLU A 71 40.89 11.57 -20.31
N VAL A 72 39.70 11.00 -20.52
CA VAL A 72 38.50 11.32 -19.73
C VAL A 72 38.64 10.84 -18.29
N MET A 73 39.15 9.62 -18.09
CA MET A 73 39.37 9.05 -16.76
C MET A 73 40.45 9.79 -15.98
N GLN A 74 41.51 10.30 -16.62
CA GLN A 74 42.51 11.13 -15.95
C GLN A 74 41.89 12.40 -15.34
N LYS A 75 41.01 13.07 -16.07
CA LYS A 75 40.27 14.24 -15.56
C LYS A 75 39.31 13.83 -14.45
N LEU A 76 38.56 12.74 -14.64
CA LEU A 76 37.58 12.27 -13.65
C LEU A 76 38.23 11.85 -12.33
N LEU A 77 39.38 11.17 -12.39
CA LEU A 77 40.16 10.78 -11.21
C LEU A 77 40.60 11.99 -10.38
N SER A 78 40.99 13.10 -11.03
CA SER A 78 41.34 14.33 -10.31
C SER A 78 40.13 14.96 -9.57
N LEU A 79 38.92 14.76 -10.07
CA LEU A 79 37.69 15.21 -9.40
C LEU A 79 37.27 14.25 -8.27
N LEU A 80 37.56 12.96 -8.42
CA LEU A 80 37.28 11.91 -7.43
C LEU A 80 38.22 11.94 -6.22
N GLU A 81 39.45 12.42 -6.38
CA GLU A 81 40.45 12.43 -5.31
C GLU A 81 39.97 13.22 -4.09
N GLY A 82 39.65 12.55 -2.97
CA GLY A 82 39.15 13.21 -1.76
C GLY A 82 37.67 13.63 -1.82
N SER A 83 36.93 13.17 -2.83
CA SER A 83 35.49 13.37 -2.97
C SER A 83 34.73 12.08 -2.64
N VAL A 84 33.50 12.24 -2.13
CA VAL A 84 32.53 11.14 -2.07
C VAL A 84 31.91 10.96 -3.46
N PHE A 85 31.94 9.75 -3.99
CA PHE A 85 31.27 9.41 -5.25
C PHE A 85 29.76 9.41 -5.04
N VAL A 86 29.01 10.04 -5.92
CA VAL A 86 27.55 10.06 -5.87
C VAL A 86 26.99 9.77 -7.26
N ALA A 87 25.94 8.96 -7.34
CA ALA A 87 25.17 8.78 -8.56
C ALA A 87 23.72 8.40 -8.22
N HIS A 88 22.84 8.36 -9.22
CA HIS A 88 21.47 7.89 -9.09
C HIS A 88 21.39 6.45 -9.60
N ASN A 89 21.26 5.48 -8.69
CA ASN A 89 21.59 4.06 -8.94
C ASN A 89 23.10 3.82 -9.08
N ALA A 90 23.86 4.31 -8.09
CA ALA A 90 25.33 4.28 -8.08
C ALA A 90 26.01 2.92 -8.40
N PRO A 91 25.43 1.74 -8.07
CA PRO A 91 26.02 0.47 -8.50
C PRO A 91 26.24 0.36 -10.01
N PHE A 92 25.41 1.03 -10.83
CA PHE A 92 25.56 1.04 -12.28
C PHE A 92 26.79 1.84 -12.73
N ASP A 93 26.83 3.13 -12.43
CA ASP A 93 27.91 4.03 -12.87
C ASP A 93 29.26 3.61 -12.31
N LEU A 94 29.28 3.22 -11.03
CA LEU A 94 30.49 2.76 -10.38
C LEU A 94 31.04 1.50 -11.04
N ALA A 95 30.19 0.55 -11.48
CA ALA A 95 30.66 -0.65 -12.15
C ALA A 95 31.34 -0.35 -13.50
N PHE A 96 30.80 0.59 -14.28
CA PHE A 96 31.42 1.06 -15.52
C PHE A 96 32.76 1.76 -15.26
N ILE A 97 32.83 2.61 -14.23
CA ILE A 97 34.06 3.29 -13.83
C ILE A 97 35.11 2.29 -13.34
N GLN A 98 34.74 1.33 -12.50
CA GLN A 98 35.67 0.31 -12.01
C GLN A 98 36.25 -0.53 -13.15
N ASN A 99 35.40 -0.95 -14.10
CA ASN A 99 35.86 -1.67 -15.28
C ASN A 99 36.78 -0.82 -16.17
N ALA A 100 36.49 0.47 -16.36
CA ALA A 100 37.37 1.38 -17.08
C ALA A 100 38.73 1.57 -16.38
N LEU A 101 38.73 1.66 -15.04
CA LEU A 101 39.97 1.75 -14.25
C LEU A 101 40.82 0.48 -14.40
N ASP A 102 40.22 -0.70 -14.31
CA ASP A 102 40.90 -1.99 -14.45
C ASP A 102 41.54 -2.15 -15.84
N GLN A 103 40.79 -1.85 -16.90
CA GLN A 103 41.30 -1.92 -18.28
C GLN A 103 42.47 -0.98 -18.54
N LEU A 104 42.50 0.16 -17.86
CA LEU A 104 43.57 1.17 -17.97
C LEU A 104 44.74 0.90 -17.01
N GLY A 105 44.64 -0.11 -16.15
CA GLY A 105 45.67 -0.46 -15.17
C GLY A 105 45.74 0.49 -13.96
N TYR A 106 44.68 1.25 -13.68
CA TYR A 106 44.55 2.03 -12.45
C TYR A 106 44.10 1.14 -11.28
N LEU A 107 44.32 1.62 -10.06
CA LEU A 107 43.74 0.99 -8.87
C LEU A 107 42.22 1.20 -8.85
N PRO A 108 41.44 0.22 -8.35
CA PRO A 108 40.00 0.37 -8.21
C PRO A 108 39.67 1.53 -7.25
N PHE A 109 38.57 2.23 -7.53
CA PHE A 109 38.07 3.26 -6.63
C PHE A 109 37.66 2.62 -5.30
N SER A 110 38.12 3.20 -4.19
CA SER A 110 37.89 2.71 -2.83
C SER A 110 37.37 3.79 -1.87
N GLY A 111 36.94 4.93 -2.41
CA GLY A 111 36.31 6.00 -1.64
C GLY A 111 34.86 5.68 -1.28
N LEU A 112 34.24 6.62 -0.57
CA LEU A 112 32.83 6.52 -0.17
C LEU A 112 31.91 6.71 -1.37
N VAL A 113 30.78 5.99 -1.36
CA VAL A 113 29.79 5.95 -2.42
C VAL A 113 28.39 6.23 -1.84
N ILE A 114 27.70 7.20 -2.40
CA ILE A 114 26.30 7.49 -2.10
C ILE A 114 25.43 7.15 -3.29
N ASP A 115 24.36 6.41 -3.04
CA ASP A 115 23.29 6.19 -3.99
C ASP A 115 22.10 7.12 -3.69
N THR A 116 21.86 8.09 -4.57
CA THR A 116 20.73 9.01 -4.42
C THR A 116 19.39 8.34 -4.66
N LEU A 117 19.34 7.18 -5.35
CA LEU A 117 18.10 6.41 -5.51
C LEU A 117 17.64 5.88 -4.15
N ASP A 118 18.52 5.20 -3.41
CA ASP A 118 18.22 4.70 -2.07
C ASP A 118 17.93 5.85 -1.11
N MET A 119 18.72 6.95 -1.14
CA MET A 119 18.43 8.11 -0.31
C MET A 119 17.06 8.74 -0.63
N SER A 120 16.69 8.83 -1.91
CA SER A 120 15.38 9.36 -2.33
C SER A 120 14.26 8.47 -1.83
N ARG A 121 14.40 7.13 -1.96
CA ARG A 121 13.44 6.17 -1.39
C ARG A 121 13.26 6.38 0.11
N ILE A 122 14.36 6.57 0.85
CA ILE A 122 14.32 6.78 2.29
C ILE A 122 13.66 8.12 2.66
N LEU A 123 14.08 9.21 2.03
CA LEU A 123 13.79 10.58 2.49
C LEU A 123 12.55 11.20 1.84
N LEU A 124 12.13 10.68 0.68
CA LEU A 124 10.99 11.15 -0.09
C LEU A 124 9.99 9.99 -0.26
N PRO A 125 9.39 9.49 0.85
CA PRO A 125 8.58 8.27 0.83
C PRO A 125 7.25 8.40 0.08
N MET A 126 6.77 9.63 -0.16
CA MET A 126 5.45 9.91 -0.73
C MET A 126 5.46 10.18 -2.24
N VAL A 127 6.63 10.20 -2.88
CA VAL A 127 6.74 10.49 -4.32
C VAL A 127 6.32 9.26 -5.15
N GLN A 128 5.63 9.49 -6.26
CA GLN A 128 5.01 8.41 -7.05
C GLN A 128 6.03 7.57 -7.85
N SER A 129 7.20 8.14 -8.16
CA SER A 129 8.24 7.46 -8.92
C SER A 129 9.62 7.99 -8.56
N TYR A 130 10.56 7.06 -8.36
CA TYR A 130 11.96 7.37 -8.04
C TYR A 130 12.86 7.44 -9.27
N LYS A 131 12.30 7.44 -10.49
CA LYS A 131 13.09 7.70 -11.70
C LYS A 131 13.51 9.16 -11.73
N LEU A 132 14.72 9.44 -12.20
CA LEU A 132 15.28 10.80 -12.23
C LEU A 132 14.33 11.83 -12.84
N ASP A 133 13.77 11.56 -14.03
CA ASP A 133 12.84 12.47 -14.72
C ASP A 133 11.56 12.77 -13.92
N SER A 134 11.04 11.76 -13.21
CA SER A 134 9.87 11.93 -12.35
C SER A 134 10.22 12.76 -11.11
N MET A 135 11.41 12.53 -10.56
CA MET A 135 11.90 13.24 -9.37
C MET A 135 12.18 14.71 -9.65
N THR A 136 12.71 15.05 -10.82
CA THR A 136 12.95 16.45 -11.22
C THR A 136 11.63 17.21 -11.37
N GLN A 137 10.59 16.57 -11.91
CA GLN A 137 9.24 17.14 -11.97
C GLN A 137 8.64 17.36 -10.58
N GLU A 138 8.69 16.35 -9.73
CA GLU A 138 8.13 16.38 -8.36
C GLU A 138 8.79 17.45 -7.48
N LEU A 139 10.11 17.63 -7.65
CA LEU A 139 10.91 18.59 -6.88
C LEU A 139 11.04 19.97 -7.55
N GLU A 140 10.29 20.20 -8.65
CA GLU A 140 10.30 21.43 -9.43
C GLU A 140 11.71 21.85 -9.91
N ILE A 141 12.56 20.87 -10.25
CA ILE A 141 13.93 21.06 -10.73
C ILE A 141 13.91 21.21 -12.27
N ILE A 142 14.56 22.24 -12.78
CA ILE A 142 14.74 22.44 -14.22
C ILE A 142 15.68 21.36 -14.76
N HIS A 143 15.17 20.50 -15.65
CA HIS A 143 15.89 19.40 -16.26
C HIS A 143 15.84 19.52 -17.79
N GLU A 144 16.79 20.28 -18.34
CA GLU A 144 16.90 20.50 -19.78
C GLU A 144 17.66 19.32 -20.43
N GLN A 145 17.04 18.67 -21.43
CA GLN A 145 17.57 17.48 -22.13
C GLN A 145 17.80 16.24 -21.24
N PRO A 146 16.73 15.57 -20.78
CA PRO A 146 16.84 14.27 -20.11
C PRO A 146 17.65 13.26 -20.94
N HIS A 147 18.38 12.36 -20.27
CA HIS A 147 19.24 11.35 -20.90
C HIS A 147 20.48 11.95 -21.59
N ARG A 148 20.99 13.02 -20.99
CA ARG A 148 22.31 13.56 -21.23
C ARG A 148 23.06 13.51 -19.92
N ALA A 149 24.21 12.85 -19.92
CA ALA A 149 24.95 12.62 -18.68
C ALA A 149 25.22 13.91 -17.86
N ASP A 150 25.48 15.04 -18.51
CA ASP A 150 25.71 16.31 -17.82
C ASP A 150 24.45 16.95 -17.23
N ALA A 151 23.33 16.87 -17.94
CA ALA A 151 22.04 17.32 -17.42
C ALA A 151 21.59 16.44 -16.24
N ASP A 152 21.74 15.12 -16.38
CA ASP A 152 21.33 14.12 -15.39
C ASP A 152 22.22 14.19 -14.13
N ALA A 153 23.54 14.39 -14.29
CA ALA A 153 24.44 14.63 -13.17
C ALA A 153 24.12 15.94 -12.42
N TYR A 154 23.73 17.00 -13.12
CA TYR A 154 23.33 18.27 -12.51
C TYR A 154 22.00 18.17 -11.76
N ALA A 155 21.01 17.48 -12.35
CA ALA A 155 19.75 17.17 -11.70
C ALA A 155 19.99 16.36 -10.42
N THR A 156 20.80 15.30 -10.50
CA THR A 156 21.17 14.45 -9.37
C THR A 156 21.89 15.23 -8.27
N ALA A 157 22.77 16.17 -8.62
CA ALA A 157 23.43 17.06 -7.67
C ALA A 157 22.45 17.98 -6.94
N THR A 158 21.46 18.49 -7.65
CA THR A 158 20.40 19.33 -7.07
C THR A 158 19.53 18.52 -6.11
N ILE A 159 19.17 17.29 -6.50
CA ILE A 159 18.43 16.34 -5.64
C ILE A 159 19.24 16.04 -4.37
N LEU A 160 20.53 15.71 -4.47
CA LEU A 160 21.38 15.41 -3.31
C LEU A 160 21.36 16.55 -2.28
N LEU A 161 21.49 17.81 -2.74
CA LEU A 161 21.45 18.98 -1.86
C LEU A 161 20.11 19.11 -1.13
N GLN A 162 18.98 18.87 -1.84
CA GLN A 162 17.66 18.86 -1.22
C GLN A 162 17.50 17.72 -0.20
N LEU A 163 18.01 16.52 -0.51
CA LEU A 163 18.00 15.38 0.40
C LEU A 163 18.82 15.66 1.68
N PHE A 164 19.99 16.29 1.56
CA PHE A 164 20.77 16.72 2.72
C PHE A 164 20.05 17.79 3.55
N ASN A 165 19.38 18.76 2.92
CA ASN A 165 18.59 19.75 3.65
C ASN A 165 17.46 19.07 4.43
N ARG A 166 16.75 18.12 3.81
CA ARG A 166 15.70 17.34 4.49
C ARG A 166 16.24 16.54 5.67
N LEU A 167 17.39 15.87 5.53
CA LEU A 167 18.06 15.19 6.65
C LEU A 167 18.39 16.15 7.80
N LYS A 168 18.89 17.36 7.51
CA LYS A 168 19.22 18.37 8.52
C LYS A 168 17.98 18.84 9.29
N GLU A 169 16.83 18.94 8.61
CA GLU A 169 15.54 19.33 9.22
C GLU A 169 14.99 18.25 10.18
N MET A 170 15.20 16.97 9.87
CA MET A 170 14.64 15.85 10.66
C MET A 170 15.09 15.83 12.13
N PRO A 171 14.23 15.50 13.09
CA PRO A 171 14.55 15.57 14.52
C PRO A 171 15.68 14.61 14.91
N LEU A 172 16.39 14.92 16.00
CA LEU A 172 17.55 14.13 16.43
C LEU A 172 17.22 12.64 16.64
N ALA A 173 16.07 12.33 17.25
CA ALA A 173 15.64 10.95 17.47
C ALA A 173 15.41 10.19 16.16
N TYR A 174 14.94 10.86 15.12
CA TYR A 174 14.82 10.25 13.78
C TYR A 174 16.20 9.90 13.24
N LEU A 175 17.18 10.80 13.32
CA LEU A 175 18.54 10.54 12.82
C LEU A 175 19.18 9.35 13.54
N GLN A 176 19.02 9.28 14.87
CA GLN A 176 19.50 8.15 15.67
C GLN A 176 18.88 6.81 15.24
N ARG A 177 17.57 6.78 14.98
CA ARG A 177 16.90 5.58 14.47
C ARG A 177 17.35 5.24 13.05
N LEU A 178 17.50 6.23 12.19
CA LEU A 178 17.98 6.01 10.83
C LEU A 178 19.38 5.38 10.85
N GLN A 179 20.29 5.85 11.71
CA GLN A 179 21.62 5.27 11.90
C GLN A 179 21.57 3.77 12.22
N GLU A 180 20.69 3.35 13.15
CA GLU A 180 20.52 1.94 13.50
C GLU A 180 20.10 1.09 12.30
N LEU A 181 19.22 1.62 11.44
CA LEU A 181 18.69 0.92 10.27
C LEU A 181 19.69 0.80 9.12
N ILE A 182 20.60 1.76 8.95
CA ILE A 182 21.49 1.82 7.79
C ILE A 182 22.93 1.36 8.08
N LYS A 183 23.32 1.26 9.36
CA LYS A 183 24.71 0.97 9.79
C LYS A 183 25.35 -0.24 9.11
N ASN A 184 24.60 -1.32 8.96
CA ASN A 184 25.11 -2.60 8.44
C ASN A 184 24.90 -2.80 6.92
N THR A 185 24.18 -1.88 6.26
CA THR A 185 23.73 -2.04 4.86
C THR A 185 24.14 -0.89 3.95
N HIS A 186 24.29 0.32 4.49
CA HIS A 186 24.68 1.54 3.78
C HIS A 186 25.73 2.31 4.61
N HIS A 187 26.90 1.70 4.79
CA HIS A 187 27.97 2.23 5.65
C HIS A 187 28.38 3.67 5.27
N ASP A 188 28.46 3.97 3.98
CA ASP A 188 28.89 5.30 3.51
C ASP A 188 27.87 6.39 3.84
N LEU A 189 26.57 6.08 3.73
CA LEU A 189 25.49 6.96 4.17
C LEU A 189 25.46 7.08 5.70
N TYR A 190 25.71 5.98 6.43
CA TYR A 190 25.80 5.98 7.88
C TYR A 190 26.81 7.00 8.40
N LEU A 191 28.00 7.08 7.80
CA LEU A 191 29.05 8.02 8.22
C LEU A 191 28.59 9.49 8.10
N ILE A 192 27.82 9.79 7.04
CA ILE A 192 27.29 11.14 6.81
C ILE A 192 26.19 11.47 7.82
N VAL A 193 25.26 10.54 8.03
CA VAL A 193 24.19 10.71 9.02
C VAL A 193 24.77 10.81 10.43
N GLU A 194 25.85 10.09 10.74
CA GLU A 194 26.57 10.15 12.00
C GLU A 194 27.21 11.52 12.26
N GLU A 195 27.88 12.08 11.26
CA GLU A 195 28.42 13.44 11.35
C GLU A 195 27.30 14.47 11.59
N MET A 196 26.19 14.40 10.85
CA MET A 196 25.04 15.29 11.03
C MET A 196 24.39 15.13 12.42
N THR A 197 24.27 13.89 12.90
CA THR A 197 23.75 13.57 14.23
C THR A 197 24.61 14.19 15.32
N HIS A 198 25.94 14.06 15.23
CA HIS A 198 26.86 14.68 16.17
C HIS A 198 26.74 16.21 16.19
N GLN A 199 26.65 16.84 15.02
CA GLN A 199 26.45 18.28 14.93
C GLN A 199 25.13 18.70 15.60
N LYS A 200 24.04 17.96 15.36
CA LYS A 200 22.72 18.26 15.94
C LYS A 200 22.68 18.06 17.45
N ILE A 201 23.42 17.09 18.00
CA ILE A 201 23.60 16.91 19.45
C ILE A 201 24.25 18.14 20.09
N CYS A 202 25.29 18.71 19.45
CA CYS A 202 26.01 19.87 20.00
C CYS A 202 25.15 21.15 20.09
N PHE A 203 24.11 21.26 19.27
CA PHE A 203 23.19 22.42 19.22
C PHE A 203 21.76 22.04 19.59
N TYR A 204 21.59 20.98 20.39
CA TYR A 204 20.27 20.43 20.68
C TYR A 204 19.34 21.46 21.31
N SER A 205 18.17 21.61 20.69
CA SER A 205 16.99 22.26 21.25
C SER A 205 15.81 21.30 21.05
N GLU A 206 14.84 21.34 21.97
CA GLU A 206 13.60 20.59 21.79
C GLU A 206 12.90 21.09 20.52
N ASP A 207 12.56 20.16 19.63
CA ASP A 207 11.83 20.49 18.41
C ASP A 207 10.33 20.57 18.72
N GLU A 208 9.77 21.78 18.64
CA GLU A 208 8.36 22.01 18.94
C GLU A 208 7.42 21.34 17.94
N HIS A 209 7.88 20.97 16.73
CA HIS A 209 7.04 20.41 15.67
C HIS A 209 6.77 18.91 15.84
N TYR A 210 7.57 18.19 16.65
CA TYR A 210 7.49 16.75 16.80
C TYR A 210 7.10 16.32 18.22
N GLU A 211 6.22 15.34 18.33
CA GLU A 211 5.97 14.56 19.55
C GLU A 211 6.86 13.32 19.51
N LEU A 212 7.69 13.12 20.54
CA LEU A 212 8.56 11.97 20.66
C LEU A 212 7.94 10.91 21.57
N ILE A 213 7.69 9.71 21.04
CA ILE A 213 7.16 8.57 21.81
C ILE A 213 8.01 7.35 21.46
N ASN A 214 8.58 6.69 22.48
CA ASN A 214 9.42 5.50 22.32
C ASN A 214 10.50 5.62 21.22
N GLN A 215 11.17 6.78 21.14
CA GLN A 215 12.17 7.11 20.11
C GLN A 215 11.64 7.16 18.67
N ILE A 216 10.32 7.29 18.48
CA ILE A 216 9.70 7.58 17.19
C ILE A 216 9.18 9.02 17.22
N ALA A 217 9.63 9.81 16.26
CA ALA A 217 9.15 11.18 16.08
C ALA A 217 7.85 11.17 15.26
N LEU A 218 6.80 11.77 15.80
CA LEU A 218 5.53 11.98 15.13
C LEU A 218 5.28 13.48 14.95
N LYS A 219 4.75 13.89 13.79
CA LYS A 219 4.34 15.28 13.58
C LYS A 219 3.25 15.65 14.59
N LYS A 220 3.40 16.77 15.31
CA LYS A 220 2.33 17.26 16.18
C LYS A 220 1.14 17.72 15.35
N GLU A 221 -0.06 17.39 15.81
CA GLU A 221 -1.28 17.94 15.21
C GLU A 221 -1.36 19.43 15.52
N GLU A 222 -1.49 20.26 14.49
CA GLU A 222 -1.88 21.65 14.68
C GLU A 222 -3.32 21.65 15.23
N ILE A 223 -3.50 22.20 16.43
CA ILE A 223 -4.84 22.40 16.99
C ILE A 223 -5.47 23.53 16.18
N ASP A 224 -6.29 23.16 15.20
CA ASP A 224 -7.10 24.12 14.47
C ASP A 224 -8.17 24.69 15.41
N ASN A 225 -7.78 25.76 16.10
CA ASN A 225 -8.65 26.54 16.98
C ASN A 225 -9.57 27.48 16.20
N SER A 226 -9.61 27.39 14.85
CA SER A 226 -10.59 28.12 14.05
C SER A 226 -11.98 27.48 14.23
N ARG A 227 -12.61 27.79 15.37
CA ARG A 227 -14.06 27.77 15.47
C ARG A 227 -14.57 28.86 14.53
N ILE A 228 -14.78 28.49 13.27
CA ILE A 228 -15.62 29.30 12.38
C ILE A 228 -17.00 29.35 13.05
N PRO A 229 -17.53 30.54 13.35
CA PRO A 229 -18.85 30.67 13.95
C PRO A 229 -19.85 29.93 13.06
N THR A 230 -20.63 29.02 13.64
CA THR A 230 -21.83 28.47 13.01
C THR A 230 -22.77 29.64 12.75
N GLU A 231 -22.73 30.21 11.54
CA GLU A 231 -23.73 31.17 11.12
C GLU A 231 -25.10 30.49 11.20
N LYS A 232 -26.04 31.22 11.81
CA LYS A 232 -27.42 30.77 12.02
C LYS A 232 -28.01 30.33 10.68
N SER A 233 -28.62 29.15 10.71
CA SER A 233 -29.36 28.56 9.60
C SER A 233 -30.35 29.54 8.97
N THR A 234 -29.95 30.14 7.86
CA THR A 234 -30.92 30.52 6.83
C THR A 234 -31.59 29.23 6.36
N LYS A 235 -32.92 29.16 6.46
CA LYS A 235 -33.71 28.11 5.80
C LYS A 235 -33.35 28.14 4.31
N LEU A 236 -32.52 27.19 3.89
CA LEU A 236 -32.07 27.07 2.52
C LEU A 236 -32.89 25.98 1.84
N SER A 237 -33.59 26.37 0.78
CA SER A 237 -34.27 25.44 -0.11
C SER A 237 -33.23 24.83 -1.05
N PHE A 238 -33.30 23.51 -1.20
CA PHE A 238 -32.49 22.71 -2.12
C PHE A 238 -32.67 23.17 -3.59
N ASP A 239 -33.86 23.69 -3.92
CA ASP A 239 -34.26 24.08 -5.27
C ASP A 239 -33.40 25.24 -5.84
N LEU A 240 -32.88 26.11 -4.96
CA LEU A 240 -32.11 27.30 -5.36
C LEU A 240 -30.68 27.00 -5.87
N ILE A 241 -30.22 25.75 -5.75
CA ILE A 241 -28.84 25.36 -6.11
C ILE A 241 -28.68 25.20 -7.63
N PHE A 242 -29.70 24.65 -8.29
CA PHE A 242 -29.65 24.27 -9.71
C PHE A 242 -30.31 25.31 -10.65
N GLU A 243 -30.78 26.44 -10.12
CA GLU A 243 -31.31 27.51 -10.95
C GLU A 243 -30.24 28.10 -11.89
N LYS A 244 -30.68 28.71 -13.01
CA LYS A 244 -29.80 29.28 -14.05
C LYS A 244 -28.87 30.41 -13.56
N ASN A 245 -29.09 30.92 -12.34
CA ASN A 245 -28.23 31.84 -11.58
C ASN A 245 -28.01 31.31 -10.13
N GLY A 246 -28.01 30.00 -9.94
CA GLY A 246 -27.83 29.37 -8.63
C GLY A 246 -26.39 29.46 -8.13
N LEU A 247 -26.19 29.14 -6.85
CA LEU A 247 -24.91 29.26 -6.13
C LEU A 247 -23.71 28.60 -6.83
N LEU A 248 -23.94 27.50 -7.56
CA LEU A 248 -22.92 26.80 -8.35
C LEU A 248 -22.44 27.61 -9.54
N SER A 249 -23.38 28.17 -10.32
CA SER A 249 -23.08 28.98 -11.50
C SER A 249 -22.48 30.35 -11.15
N GLU A 250 -22.84 30.93 -10.00
CA GLU A 250 -22.29 32.22 -9.55
C GLU A 250 -20.84 32.12 -9.05
N ARG A 251 -20.49 31.02 -8.37
CA ARG A 251 -19.16 30.85 -7.76
C ARG A 251 -18.15 30.13 -8.66
N PHE A 252 -18.60 29.42 -9.70
CA PHE A 252 -17.75 28.74 -10.67
C PHE A 252 -18.15 29.11 -12.12
N PRO A 253 -17.45 30.06 -12.75
CA PRO A 253 -17.78 30.57 -14.08
C PRO A 253 -17.80 29.52 -15.20
N ASP A 254 -17.00 28.46 -15.05
CA ASP A 254 -16.88 27.35 -16.03
C ASP A 254 -17.82 26.17 -15.72
N PHE A 255 -18.67 26.27 -14.69
CA PHE A 255 -19.58 25.19 -14.31
C PHE A 255 -20.86 25.21 -15.15
N GLU A 256 -21.08 24.14 -15.92
CA GLU A 256 -22.28 23.96 -16.74
C GLU A 256 -23.26 23.00 -16.05
N ILE A 257 -24.42 23.52 -15.65
CA ILE A 257 -25.53 22.71 -15.12
C ILE A 257 -26.12 21.88 -16.27
N ARG A 258 -26.21 20.57 -16.07
CA ARG A 258 -26.81 19.64 -17.04
C ARG A 258 -28.20 19.20 -16.57
N PRO A 259 -29.23 19.18 -17.43
CA PRO A 259 -30.58 18.75 -17.02
C PRO A 259 -30.63 17.36 -16.36
N ALA A 260 -29.83 16.41 -16.85
CA ALA A 260 -29.74 15.07 -16.26
C ALA A 260 -29.15 15.09 -14.83
N GLN A 261 -28.27 16.03 -14.53
CA GLN A 261 -27.66 16.21 -13.21
C GLN A 261 -28.70 16.71 -12.20
N GLU A 262 -29.47 17.73 -12.60
CA GLU A 262 -30.56 18.30 -11.80
C GLU A 262 -31.64 17.26 -11.53
N GLN A 263 -32.07 16.53 -12.57
CA GLN A 263 -33.06 15.46 -12.44
C GLN A 263 -32.58 14.38 -11.45
N MET A 264 -31.34 13.92 -11.58
CA MET A 264 -30.77 12.94 -10.64
C MET A 264 -30.73 13.49 -9.21
N ALA A 265 -30.33 14.75 -9.03
CA ALA A 265 -30.25 15.35 -7.70
C ALA A 265 -31.62 15.46 -7.02
N LEU A 266 -32.66 15.85 -7.77
CA LEU A 266 -34.04 15.89 -7.30
C LEU A 266 -34.54 14.50 -6.92
N GLU A 267 -34.29 13.49 -7.76
CA GLU A 267 -34.70 12.12 -7.48
C GLU A 267 -34.01 11.52 -6.24
N VAL A 268 -32.73 11.85 -6.04
CA VAL A 268 -32.00 11.46 -4.82
C VAL A 268 -32.59 12.12 -3.58
N MET A 269 -32.92 13.42 -3.64
CA MET A 269 -33.55 14.11 -2.53
C MET A 269 -34.93 13.51 -2.19
N ASN A 270 -35.76 13.25 -3.20
CA ASN A 270 -37.08 12.62 -3.04
C ASN A 270 -36.96 11.22 -2.42
N ALA A 271 -35.98 10.42 -2.85
CA ALA A 271 -35.73 9.09 -2.27
C ALA A 271 -35.37 9.15 -0.78
N PHE A 272 -34.59 10.15 -0.38
CA PHE A 272 -34.27 10.38 1.02
C PHE A 272 -35.48 10.85 1.83
N GLU A 273 -36.33 11.73 1.27
CA GLU A 273 -37.54 12.26 1.91
C GLU A 273 -38.65 11.20 2.06
N GLU A 274 -38.92 10.44 1.01
CA GLU A 274 -40.01 9.46 0.98
C GLU A 274 -39.62 8.10 1.57
N GLY A 275 -38.32 7.82 1.70
CA GLY A 275 -37.82 6.57 2.31
C GLY A 275 -37.93 5.35 1.39
N TYR A 276 -37.53 5.50 0.13
CA TYR A 276 -37.42 4.40 -0.84
C TYR A 276 -35.98 4.27 -1.38
N HIS A 277 -35.66 3.14 -1.99
CA HIS A 277 -34.39 2.92 -2.67
C HIS A 277 -34.47 3.37 -4.13
N LEU A 278 -33.39 3.94 -4.66
CA LEU A 278 -33.38 4.52 -6.00
C LEU A 278 -32.23 3.93 -6.82
N MET A 279 -32.53 3.39 -8.00
CA MET A 279 -31.54 3.01 -9.00
C MET A 279 -31.49 4.05 -10.11
N VAL A 280 -30.33 4.64 -10.38
CA VAL A 280 -30.16 5.66 -11.44
C VAL A 280 -28.99 5.31 -12.34
N GLU A 281 -29.26 5.12 -13.62
CA GLU A 281 -28.20 5.09 -14.64
C GLU A 281 -27.89 6.51 -15.10
N ALA A 282 -26.63 6.92 -14.98
CA ALA A 282 -26.18 8.24 -15.44
C ALA A 282 -24.83 8.11 -16.17
N GLY A 283 -24.83 8.53 -17.44
CA GLY A 283 -23.67 8.42 -18.33
C GLY A 283 -22.43 9.13 -17.78
N THR A 284 -21.26 8.80 -18.33
CA THR A 284 -20.01 9.48 -17.98
C THR A 284 -20.08 10.97 -18.35
N GLY A 285 -19.48 11.83 -17.52
CA GLY A 285 -19.50 13.29 -17.74
C GLY A 285 -20.83 14.00 -17.43
N THR A 286 -21.87 13.29 -16.98
CA THR A 286 -23.16 13.90 -16.59
C THR A 286 -23.10 14.70 -15.28
N GLY A 287 -22.02 14.58 -14.50
CA GLY A 287 -21.89 15.24 -13.20
C GLY A 287 -22.50 14.45 -12.04
N LYS A 288 -22.60 13.12 -12.16
CA LYS A 288 -23.10 12.16 -11.14
C LYS A 288 -22.65 12.48 -9.72
N SER A 289 -21.35 12.69 -9.52
CA SER A 289 -20.78 12.91 -8.19
C SER A 289 -21.43 14.08 -7.48
N LEU A 290 -21.57 15.22 -8.14
CA LEU A 290 -22.25 16.37 -7.56
C LEU A 290 -23.76 16.14 -7.41
N ALA A 291 -24.38 15.41 -8.35
CA ALA A 291 -25.81 15.11 -8.32
C ALA A 291 -26.23 14.31 -7.06
N TYR A 292 -25.39 13.39 -6.57
CA TYR A 292 -25.67 12.70 -5.30
C TYR A 292 -25.05 13.39 -4.07
N LEU A 293 -23.92 14.09 -4.20
CA LEU A 293 -23.25 14.73 -3.05
C LEU A 293 -24.05 15.92 -2.51
N ILE A 294 -24.62 16.73 -3.40
CA ILE A 294 -25.39 17.92 -3.01
C ILE A 294 -26.59 17.54 -2.14
N PRO A 295 -27.55 16.69 -2.60
CA PRO A 295 -28.68 16.29 -1.77
C PRO A 295 -28.24 15.54 -0.50
N ALA A 296 -27.18 14.71 -0.56
CA ALA A 296 -26.62 14.06 0.63
C ALA A 296 -26.17 15.06 1.71
N ILE A 297 -25.44 16.11 1.31
CA ILE A 297 -24.95 17.14 2.24
C ILE A 297 -26.12 17.97 2.80
N PHE A 298 -27.10 18.31 1.96
CA PHE A 298 -28.30 19.02 2.41
C PHE A 298 -29.09 18.20 3.42
N TRP A 299 -29.34 16.93 3.12
CA TRP A 299 -30.00 16.01 4.03
C TRP A 299 -29.27 15.93 5.36
N ALA A 300 -27.95 15.70 5.31
CA ALA A 300 -27.13 15.55 6.50
C ALA A 300 -27.22 16.76 7.43
N LYS A 301 -27.28 17.97 6.85
CA LYS A 301 -27.39 19.21 7.62
C LYS A 301 -28.79 19.54 8.12
N GLN A 302 -29.82 19.26 7.32
CA GLN A 302 -31.20 19.56 7.70
C GLN A 302 -31.72 18.61 8.79
N HIS A 303 -31.26 17.36 8.78
CA HIS A 303 -31.74 16.31 9.67
C HIS A 303 -30.72 15.90 10.76
N GLU A 304 -29.52 16.49 10.77
CA GLU A 304 -28.40 16.09 11.63
C GLU A 304 -28.07 14.58 11.53
N GLU A 305 -28.28 14.03 10.34
CA GLU A 305 -28.07 12.62 10.04
C GLU A 305 -26.77 12.41 9.24
N LYS A 306 -26.05 11.32 9.51
CA LYS A 306 -24.84 10.99 8.74
C LYS A 306 -25.21 10.31 7.44
N ILE A 307 -24.58 10.75 6.35
CA ILE A 307 -24.68 10.08 5.06
C ILE A 307 -23.39 9.35 4.74
N VAL A 308 -23.52 8.11 4.26
CA VAL A 308 -22.39 7.31 3.78
C VAL A 308 -22.37 7.31 2.24
N ILE A 309 -21.24 7.66 1.66
CA ILE A 309 -20.97 7.57 0.22
C ILE A 309 -19.99 6.43 0.00
N VAL A 310 -20.36 5.48 -0.85
CA VAL A 310 -19.63 4.23 -1.07
C VAL A 310 -19.21 4.16 -2.52
N THR A 311 -17.92 4.22 -2.78
CA THR A 311 -17.36 4.11 -4.15
C THR A 311 -16.81 2.70 -4.41
N HIS A 312 -16.51 2.39 -5.66
CA HIS A 312 -15.85 1.12 -5.99
C HIS A 312 -14.38 1.08 -5.53
N THR A 313 -13.59 2.11 -5.83
CA THR A 313 -12.13 2.11 -5.59
C THR A 313 -11.69 3.22 -4.64
N ILE A 314 -10.52 3.04 -4.01
CA ILE A 314 -9.91 4.05 -3.13
C ILE A 314 -9.59 5.34 -3.92
N ASN A 315 -9.07 5.22 -5.15
CA ASN A 315 -8.79 6.37 -6.00
C ASN A 315 -10.04 7.23 -6.25
N LEU A 316 -11.21 6.61 -6.44
CA LEU A 316 -12.47 7.35 -6.56
C LEU A 316 -12.83 8.06 -5.25
N GLN A 317 -12.59 7.46 -4.08
CA GLN A 317 -12.81 8.14 -2.78
C GLN A 317 -11.95 9.39 -2.66
N GLU A 318 -10.67 9.28 -3.01
CA GLU A 318 -9.73 10.39 -2.94
C GLU A 318 -10.09 11.48 -3.94
N GLN A 319 -10.52 11.13 -5.15
CA GLN A 319 -11.04 12.09 -6.11
C GLN A 319 -12.22 12.88 -5.54
N LEU A 320 -13.21 12.20 -4.93
CA LEU A 320 -14.34 12.88 -4.29
C LEU A 320 -13.84 13.81 -3.18
N TYR A 321 -12.96 13.33 -2.31
CA TYR A 321 -12.52 14.06 -1.12
C TYR A 321 -11.56 15.22 -1.40
N GLN A 322 -10.65 15.10 -2.37
CA GLN A 322 -9.64 16.10 -2.69
C GLN A 322 -10.13 17.14 -3.70
N ARG A 323 -11.11 16.79 -4.56
CA ARG A 323 -11.63 17.69 -5.59
C ARG A 323 -13.06 18.15 -5.33
N ASP A 324 -13.99 17.20 -5.21
CA ASP A 324 -15.42 17.50 -5.23
C ASP A 324 -15.91 18.07 -3.88
N ILE A 325 -15.38 17.56 -2.76
CA ILE A 325 -15.70 18.08 -1.41
C ILE A 325 -15.17 19.51 -1.20
N PRO A 326 -13.91 19.88 -1.52
CA PRO A 326 -13.43 21.26 -1.39
C PRO A 326 -14.18 22.23 -2.30
N LEU A 327 -14.56 21.78 -3.50
CA LEU A 327 -15.44 22.52 -4.39
C LEU A 327 -16.78 22.85 -3.70
N LEU A 328 -17.42 21.84 -3.10
CA LEU A 328 -18.69 22.01 -2.39
C LEU A 328 -18.54 22.87 -1.14
N LYS A 329 -17.45 22.74 -0.36
CA LYS A 329 -17.17 23.61 0.79
C LYS A 329 -17.07 25.09 0.42
N LYS A 330 -16.51 25.41 -0.75
CA LYS A 330 -16.41 26.79 -1.26
C LYS A 330 -17.74 27.31 -1.81
N THR A 331 -18.62 26.42 -2.25
CA THR A 331 -19.83 26.78 -2.98
C THR A 331 -21.06 26.85 -2.09
N LEU A 332 -21.20 25.88 -1.19
CA LEU A 332 -22.35 25.79 -0.30
C LEU A 332 -22.33 26.92 0.73
N PRO A 333 -23.51 27.44 1.11
CA PRO A 333 -23.63 28.59 2.01
C PRO A 333 -23.52 28.21 3.49
N PHE A 334 -23.14 26.97 3.80
CA PHE A 334 -22.95 26.46 5.15
C PHE A 334 -21.76 25.51 5.17
N ASP A 335 -21.11 25.39 6.33
CA ASP A 335 -19.99 24.48 6.53
C ASP A 335 -20.48 23.05 6.84
N PHE A 336 -19.75 22.05 6.36
CA PHE A 336 -20.00 20.64 6.60
C PHE A 336 -18.71 19.83 6.77
N LYS A 337 -18.79 18.75 7.53
CA LYS A 337 -17.68 17.87 7.83
C LYS A 337 -17.78 16.61 6.98
N ALA A 338 -16.83 16.43 6.07
CA ALA A 338 -16.65 15.19 5.34
C ALA A 338 -15.34 14.52 5.78
N THR A 339 -15.29 13.19 5.74
CA THR A 339 -14.05 12.43 5.96
C THR A 339 -14.06 11.16 5.13
N ILE A 340 -12.86 10.67 4.77
CA ILE A 340 -12.67 9.31 4.29
C ILE A 340 -12.55 8.37 5.50
N LEU A 341 -13.11 7.16 5.39
CA LEU A 341 -12.85 6.05 6.29
C LEU A 341 -12.55 4.80 5.46
N LYS A 342 -11.31 4.29 5.56
CA LYS A 342 -10.87 3.08 4.85
C LYS A 342 -10.92 1.85 5.77
N GLY A 343 -10.75 0.66 5.19
CA GLY A 343 -10.59 -0.56 5.97
C GLY A 343 -9.33 -0.52 6.84
N ARG A 344 -9.36 -1.18 7.99
CA ARG A 344 -8.29 -1.12 9.01
C ARG A 344 -6.88 -1.46 8.46
N ASN A 345 -6.81 -2.38 7.50
CA ASN A 345 -5.58 -2.81 6.84
C ASN A 345 -4.86 -1.71 6.03
N ASN A 346 -5.51 -0.58 5.80
CA ASN A 346 -4.92 0.59 5.13
C ASN A 346 -4.18 1.51 6.12
N TYR A 347 -4.32 1.30 7.43
CA TYR A 347 -3.68 2.14 8.44
C TYR A 347 -2.50 1.45 9.10
N LEU A 348 -1.44 2.22 9.39
CA LEU A 348 -0.28 1.74 10.14
C LEU A 348 -0.64 1.46 11.60
N CYS A 349 -0.13 0.35 12.15
CA CYS A 349 -0.09 0.10 13.58
C CYS A 349 1.28 0.51 14.14
N LEU A 350 1.34 1.66 14.82
CA LEU A 350 2.58 2.18 15.42
C LEU A 350 3.27 1.18 16.37
N ARG A 351 2.49 0.38 17.12
CA ARG A 351 3.03 -0.70 17.97
C ARG A 351 3.80 -1.74 17.17
N LYS A 352 3.21 -2.23 16.07
CA LYS A 352 3.84 -3.26 15.23
C LYS A 352 5.04 -2.70 14.48
N PHE A 353 4.94 -1.45 14.05
CA PHE A 353 6.06 -0.74 13.44
C PHE A 353 7.24 -0.58 14.41
N GLU A 354 6.98 -0.15 15.65
CA GLU A 354 7.98 -0.05 16.71
C GLU A 354 8.67 -1.40 16.98
N LEU A 355 7.90 -2.50 17.03
CA LEU A 355 8.45 -3.84 17.20
C LEU A 355 9.42 -4.20 16.05
N GLN A 356 9.05 -3.91 14.80
CA GLN A 356 9.91 -4.14 13.65
C GLN A 356 11.20 -3.30 13.68
N LEU A 357 11.11 -2.03 14.08
CA LEU A 357 12.28 -1.17 14.24
C LEU A 357 13.25 -1.70 15.30
N ASN A 358 12.73 -2.19 16.43
CA ASN A 358 13.56 -2.69 17.52
C ASN A 358 14.19 -4.06 17.22
N GLN A 359 13.57 -4.86 16.34
CA GLN A 359 14.08 -6.18 15.96
C GLN A 359 15.16 -6.11 14.89
N PHE A 360 15.01 -5.19 13.94
CA PHE A 360 15.89 -5.08 12.77
C PHE A 360 17.40 -5.09 13.08
N PRO A 361 17.93 -4.43 14.13
CA PRO A 361 19.37 -4.45 14.44
C PRO A 361 19.95 -5.84 14.74
N TYR A 362 19.11 -6.83 15.06
CA TYR A 362 19.51 -8.20 15.37
C TYR A 362 19.34 -9.17 14.18
N GLU A 363 18.76 -8.70 13.07
CA GLU A 363 18.56 -9.49 11.85
C GLU A 363 19.81 -9.52 10.97
N GLU A 364 19.84 -10.45 10.01
CA GLU A 364 20.90 -10.47 8.99
C GLU A 364 20.82 -9.21 8.11
N PRO A 365 21.96 -8.57 7.77
CA PRO A 365 21.96 -7.37 6.96
C PRO A 365 21.24 -7.56 5.62
N ASN A 366 20.17 -6.80 5.41
CA ASN A 366 19.40 -6.79 4.18
C ASN A 366 19.18 -5.36 3.70
N LYS A 367 19.83 -5.00 2.58
CA LYS A 367 19.80 -3.65 2.01
C LYS A 367 18.37 -3.18 1.70
N GLU A 368 17.57 -4.03 1.07
CA GLU A 368 16.21 -3.67 0.65
C GLU A 368 15.27 -3.48 1.85
N GLN A 369 15.38 -4.35 2.86
CA GLN A 369 14.59 -4.22 4.10
C GLN A 369 14.99 -2.97 4.90
N SER A 370 16.28 -2.65 4.95
CA SER A 370 16.81 -1.41 5.54
C SER A 370 16.22 -0.17 4.88
N VAL A 371 16.18 -0.13 3.54
CA VAL A 371 15.56 0.98 2.78
C VAL A 371 14.06 1.06 3.09
N ASN A 372 13.33 -0.05 3.06
CA ASN A 372 11.88 -0.05 3.30
C ASN A 372 11.51 0.40 4.73
N LEU A 373 12.24 -0.04 5.76
CA LEU A 373 12.05 0.41 7.14
C LEU A 373 12.40 1.88 7.31
N SER A 374 13.50 2.33 6.70
CA SER A 374 13.94 3.73 6.75
C SER A 374 12.95 4.65 6.02
N GLN A 375 12.40 4.20 4.89
CA GLN A 375 11.34 4.88 4.15
C GLN A 375 10.07 5.01 5.01
N MET A 376 9.63 3.94 5.68
CA MET A 376 8.50 3.99 6.60
C MET A 376 8.77 4.90 7.81
N LEU A 377 9.98 4.87 8.38
CA LEU A 377 10.38 5.74 9.48
C LEU A 377 10.25 7.22 9.11
N THR A 378 10.74 7.59 7.92
CA THR A 378 10.59 8.95 7.38
C THR A 378 9.13 9.32 7.17
N TRP A 379 8.35 8.40 6.61
CA TRP A 379 6.93 8.64 6.37
C TRP A 379 6.15 8.82 7.67
N VAL A 380 6.42 8.01 8.69
CA VAL A 380 5.81 8.11 10.03
C VAL A 380 6.07 9.47 10.68
N ALA A 381 7.24 10.05 10.45
CA ALA A 381 7.56 11.40 10.92
C ALA A 381 6.78 12.50 10.19
N GLN A 382 6.15 12.21 9.04
CA GLN A 382 5.51 13.21 8.17
C GLN A 382 3.99 13.05 8.06
N THR A 383 3.49 11.82 8.11
CA THR A 383 2.08 11.49 7.90
C THR A 383 1.17 11.98 9.02
N GLU A 384 -0.03 12.43 8.65
CA GLU A 384 -1.10 12.79 9.58
C GLU A 384 -2.19 11.72 9.67
N THR A 385 -2.28 10.85 8.66
CA THR A 385 -3.37 9.88 8.53
C THR A 385 -2.91 8.44 8.75
N GLY A 386 -1.61 8.15 8.58
CA GLY A 386 -1.03 6.81 8.63
C GLY A 386 -1.59 5.87 7.57
N ASP A 387 -2.05 6.40 6.44
CA ASP A 387 -2.66 5.67 5.34
C ASP A 387 -1.62 5.17 4.32
N VAL A 388 -1.65 3.88 4.00
CA VAL A 388 -0.69 3.23 3.07
C VAL A 388 -0.68 3.84 1.68
N GLU A 389 -1.77 4.48 1.25
CA GLU A 389 -1.83 5.11 -0.08
C GLU A 389 -0.98 6.40 -0.16
N GLU A 390 -0.53 6.95 0.98
CA GLU A 390 0.41 8.07 1.00
C GLU A 390 1.86 7.65 0.70
N ILE A 391 2.20 6.37 0.82
CA ILE A 391 3.59 5.88 0.76
C ILE A 391 3.82 4.97 -0.46
N ASN A 392 4.88 5.28 -1.22
CA ASN A 392 5.27 4.50 -2.39
C ASN A 392 6.12 3.28 -2.03
N LEU A 393 5.45 2.17 -1.70
CA LEU A 393 6.12 0.93 -1.31
C LEU A 393 6.43 0.03 -2.51
N SER A 394 7.67 -0.45 -2.56
CA SER A 394 8.08 -1.57 -3.44
C SER A 394 7.34 -2.86 -3.07
N LEU A 395 7.50 -3.94 -3.86
CA LEU A 395 6.89 -5.23 -3.55
C LEU A 395 7.31 -5.76 -2.16
N SER A 396 8.59 -5.66 -1.83
CA SER A 396 9.12 -6.00 -0.50
C SER A 396 8.65 -5.02 0.58
N GLY A 397 8.44 -3.74 0.24
CA GLY A 397 7.82 -2.77 1.15
C GLY A 397 6.36 -3.12 1.47
N ARG A 398 5.61 -3.66 0.50
CA ARG A 398 4.25 -4.18 0.72
C ARG A 398 4.25 -5.45 1.57
N ASP A 399 5.31 -6.26 1.53
CA ASP A 399 5.52 -7.37 2.48
C ASP A 399 5.68 -6.86 3.92
N LEU A 400 6.52 -5.83 4.11
CA LEU A 400 6.68 -5.16 5.40
C LEU A 400 5.35 -4.58 5.89
N TRP A 401 4.57 -3.94 5.01
CA TRP A 401 3.26 -3.38 5.35
C TRP A 401 2.32 -4.42 5.97
N GLN A 402 2.31 -5.66 5.47
CA GLN A 402 1.46 -6.71 6.05
C GLN A 402 1.81 -7.04 7.51
N GLN A 403 3.04 -6.78 7.92
CA GLN A 403 3.53 -7.03 9.28
C GLN A 403 3.24 -5.86 10.21
N VAL A 404 3.17 -4.63 9.68
CA VAL A 404 3.00 -3.40 10.46
C VAL A 404 1.62 -2.76 10.37
N LYS A 405 0.74 -3.22 9.47
CA LYS A 405 -0.63 -2.70 9.34
C LYS A 405 -1.46 -2.98 10.60
N SER A 406 -2.52 -2.20 10.79
CA SER A 406 -3.54 -2.46 11.78
C SER A 406 -4.48 -3.58 11.33
N ASP A 407 -4.79 -4.50 12.24
CA ASP A 407 -5.79 -5.56 12.08
C ASP A 407 -6.64 -5.67 13.35
N ALA A 408 -7.83 -6.28 13.24
CA ALA A 408 -8.77 -6.35 14.35
C ALA A 408 -8.36 -7.36 15.42
N ASP A 409 -7.61 -8.39 15.02
CA ASP A 409 -7.38 -9.59 15.83
C ASP A 409 -6.22 -9.45 16.81
N SER A 410 -5.23 -8.61 16.47
CA SER A 410 -4.07 -8.27 17.31
C SER A 410 -4.12 -6.85 17.90
N CYS A 411 -5.28 -6.18 17.81
CA CYS A 411 -5.46 -4.84 18.35
C CYS A 411 -5.75 -4.87 19.87
N LEU A 412 -4.86 -4.24 20.65
CA LEU A 412 -5.03 -4.06 22.10
C LEU A 412 -6.12 -3.02 22.47
N ASN A 413 -6.73 -2.35 21.48
CA ASN A 413 -7.68 -1.26 21.67
C ASN A 413 -7.19 -0.26 22.73
N ARG A 414 -7.98 0.01 23.78
CA ARG A 414 -7.64 0.99 24.82
C ARG A 414 -6.43 0.61 25.68
N SER A 415 -6.05 -0.66 25.72
CA SER A 415 -4.82 -1.13 26.40
C SER A 415 -3.56 -0.84 25.58
N CYS A 416 -3.69 -0.45 24.31
CA CYS A 416 -2.54 -0.15 23.46
C CYS A 416 -1.79 1.09 23.97
N PRO A 417 -0.46 1.03 24.18
CA PRO A 417 0.35 2.21 24.52
C PRO A 417 0.23 3.35 23.50
N TRP A 418 0.00 3.00 22.24
CA TRP A 418 -0.15 3.93 21.12
C TRP A 418 -1.60 4.35 20.85
N PHE A 419 -2.56 4.04 21.73
CA PHE A 419 -3.99 4.25 21.44
C PHE A 419 -4.32 5.70 21.07
N ARG A 420 -3.71 6.69 21.74
CA ARG A 420 -3.95 8.13 21.46
C ARG A 420 -3.45 8.56 20.08
N GLN A 421 -2.31 8.02 19.65
CA GLN A 421 -1.70 8.32 18.34
C GLN A 421 -2.15 7.34 17.25
N CYS A 422 -3.02 6.37 17.56
CA CYS A 422 -3.42 5.35 16.60
C CYS A 422 -4.27 5.93 15.45
N PHE A 423 -3.67 5.93 14.26
CA PHE A 423 -4.25 6.41 13.01
C PHE A 423 -5.66 5.88 12.71
N TYR A 424 -5.86 4.57 12.82
CA TYR A 424 -7.18 3.96 12.58
C TYR A 424 -8.25 4.47 13.57
N HIS A 425 -7.91 4.56 14.86
CA HIS A 425 -8.86 5.03 15.87
C HIS A 425 -9.16 6.53 15.71
N LYS A 426 -8.16 7.34 15.35
CA LYS A 426 -8.35 8.74 14.97
C LYS A 426 -9.28 8.87 13.76
N ALA A 427 -9.08 8.09 12.69
CA ALA A 427 -9.95 8.08 11.53
C ALA A 427 -11.39 7.68 11.88
N LYS A 428 -11.57 6.64 12.71
CA LYS A 428 -12.90 6.23 13.21
C LYS A 428 -13.57 7.33 14.04
N GLN A 429 -12.82 8.04 14.88
CA GLN A 429 -13.34 9.18 15.65
C GLN A 429 -13.70 10.37 14.76
N LYS A 430 -12.89 10.68 13.74
CA LYS A 430 -13.22 11.70 12.72
C LYS A 430 -14.52 11.34 12.01
N ALA A 431 -14.72 10.08 11.62
CA ALA A 431 -15.95 9.58 11.01
C ALA A 431 -17.18 9.69 11.94
N GLN A 432 -17.02 9.46 13.25
CA GLN A 432 -18.11 9.66 14.21
C GLN A 432 -18.59 11.13 14.29
N ASN A 433 -17.70 12.08 14.00
CA ASN A 433 -17.99 13.52 14.06
C ASN A 433 -18.27 14.16 12.69
N ALA A 434 -18.27 13.37 11.62
CA ALA A 434 -18.54 13.84 10.26
C ALA A 434 -20.04 13.82 9.94
N ASP A 435 -20.45 14.71 9.05
CA ASP A 435 -21.77 14.74 8.42
C ASP A 435 -21.80 13.75 7.23
N LEU A 436 -20.68 13.65 6.50
CA LEU A 436 -20.50 12.80 5.34
C LEU A 436 -19.30 11.86 5.51
N ILE A 437 -19.50 10.56 5.28
CA ILE A 437 -18.44 9.55 5.34
C ILE A 437 -18.25 8.94 3.96
N ILE A 438 -17.05 9.07 3.39
CA ILE A 438 -16.69 8.47 2.11
C ILE A 438 -15.92 7.17 2.37
N THR A 439 -16.33 6.07 1.74
CA THR A 439 -15.77 4.73 1.91
C THR A 439 -15.84 3.92 0.59
N ASN A 440 -15.43 2.65 0.59
CA ASN A 440 -15.59 1.73 -0.54
C ASN A 440 -16.60 0.60 -0.28
N HIS A 441 -16.99 -0.06 -1.37
CA HIS A 441 -17.80 -1.28 -1.39
C HIS A 441 -17.26 -2.33 -0.39
N SER A 442 -15.95 -2.57 -0.38
CA SER A 442 -15.34 -3.60 0.49
C SER A 442 -15.54 -3.31 1.97
N LEU A 443 -15.38 -2.06 2.42
CA LEU A 443 -15.58 -1.70 3.82
C LEU A 443 -17.07 -1.69 4.19
N LEU A 444 -17.96 -1.28 3.27
CA LEU A 444 -19.41 -1.43 3.48
C LEU A 444 -19.77 -2.90 3.73
N LEU A 445 -19.33 -3.81 2.85
CA LEU A 445 -19.58 -5.25 3.00
C LEU A 445 -18.98 -5.83 4.29
N THR A 446 -17.81 -5.34 4.69
CA THR A 446 -17.21 -5.70 5.99
C THR A 446 -18.09 -5.22 7.15
N ASP A 447 -18.67 -4.02 7.06
CA ASP A 447 -19.61 -3.47 8.05
C ASP A 447 -20.90 -4.30 8.12
N LEU A 448 -21.45 -4.72 6.98
CA LEU A 448 -22.63 -5.61 6.93
C LEU A 448 -22.36 -6.95 7.62
N LYS A 449 -21.23 -7.58 7.31
CA LYS A 449 -20.79 -8.84 7.94
C LYS A 449 -20.57 -8.68 9.45
N ALA A 450 -20.21 -7.49 9.90
CA ALA A 450 -20.04 -7.14 11.31
C ALA A 450 -21.33 -6.58 11.97
N GLU A 451 -22.50 -6.75 11.35
CA GLU A 451 -23.79 -6.25 11.84
C GLU A 451 -23.78 -4.73 12.14
N HIS A 452 -23.19 -3.93 11.25
CA HIS A 452 -23.10 -2.46 11.35
C HIS A 452 -22.31 -1.92 12.57
N ARG A 453 -21.28 -2.66 13.02
CA ARG A 453 -20.44 -2.26 14.17
C ARG A 453 -19.17 -1.49 13.78
N ILE A 454 -18.88 -1.36 12.48
CA ILE A 454 -17.62 -0.77 11.99
C ILE A 454 -17.82 0.71 11.67
N LEU A 455 -18.79 1.01 10.80
CA LEU A 455 -19.15 2.37 10.43
C LEU A 455 -19.98 3.03 11.55
N PRO A 456 -19.91 4.37 11.73
CA PRO A 456 -20.87 5.11 12.55
C PRO A 456 -22.30 4.88 12.08
N ALA A 457 -23.31 4.99 12.93
CA ALA A 457 -24.71 4.74 12.54
C ALA A 457 -25.19 5.67 11.41
N TYR A 458 -25.90 5.09 10.43
CA TYR A 458 -26.47 5.74 9.24
C TYR A 458 -27.76 5.02 8.82
N GLN A 459 -28.75 5.75 8.31
CA GLN A 459 -29.96 5.18 7.68
C GLN A 459 -29.97 5.32 6.17
N ARG A 460 -29.21 6.28 5.63
CA ARG A 460 -29.15 6.57 4.19
C ARG A 460 -27.73 6.48 3.65
N LEU A 461 -27.60 5.95 2.43
CA LEU A 461 -26.31 5.85 1.74
C LEU A 461 -26.45 5.93 0.22
N VAL A 462 -25.33 6.26 -0.42
CA VAL A 462 -25.16 6.25 -1.87
C VAL A 462 -24.08 5.24 -2.24
N ILE A 463 -24.38 4.35 -3.18
CA ILE A 463 -23.46 3.39 -3.79
C ILE A 463 -23.17 3.85 -5.21
N ASP A 464 -21.98 4.41 -5.40
CA ASP A 464 -21.44 4.80 -6.70
C ASP A 464 -20.74 3.61 -7.36
N GLU A 465 -20.73 3.61 -8.69
CA GLU A 465 -20.32 2.49 -9.54
C GLU A 465 -20.94 1.16 -9.09
N ALA A 466 -22.24 1.18 -8.77
CA ALA A 466 -22.99 0.06 -8.23
C ALA A 466 -22.97 -1.20 -9.11
N HIS A 467 -22.63 -1.09 -10.39
CA HIS A 467 -22.49 -2.23 -11.31
C HIS A 467 -21.39 -3.22 -10.90
N HIS A 468 -20.41 -2.77 -10.10
CA HIS A 468 -19.39 -3.65 -9.53
C HIS A 468 -19.80 -4.25 -8.17
N PHE A 469 -20.86 -3.75 -7.54
CA PHE A 469 -21.16 -4.03 -6.14
C PHE A 469 -21.51 -5.51 -5.90
N SER A 470 -22.27 -6.15 -6.81
CA SER A 470 -22.61 -7.57 -6.72
C SER A 470 -21.37 -8.47 -6.83
N GLU A 471 -20.46 -8.16 -7.75
CA GLU A 471 -19.19 -8.88 -7.92
C GLU A 471 -18.29 -8.73 -6.68
N VAL A 472 -18.17 -7.51 -6.15
CA VAL A 472 -17.39 -7.25 -4.93
C VAL A 472 -18.01 -7.96 -3.72
N ALA A 473 -19.34 -7.99 -3.61
CA ALA A 473 -20.06 -8.74 -2.58
C ALA A 473 -19.77 -10.24 -2.67
N SER A 474 -19.83 -10.82 -3.88
CA SER A 474 -19.53 -12.24 -4.11
C SER A 474 -18.10 -12.58 -3.69
N LYS A 475 -17.11 -11.74 -4.04
CA LYS A 475 -15.71 -11.93 -3.62
C LYS A 475 -15.54 -11.78 -2.11
N HIS A 476 -16.25 -10.84 -1.48
CA HIS A 476 -16.13 -10.57 -0.04
C HIS A 476 -16.77 -11.64 0.85
N LEU A 477 -17.89 -12.22 0.39
CA LEU A 477 -18.55 -13.34 1.05
C LEU A 477 -17.86 -14.68 0.74
N GLY A 478 -17.16 -14.75 -0.39
CA GLY A 478 -16.29 -15.85 -0.76
C GLY A 478 -14.97 -15.90 0.01
N PHE A 479 -14.13 -16.86 -0.36
CA PHE A 479 -12.76 -16.98 0.12
C PHE A 479 -11.83 -17.48 -0.97
N GLU A 480 -10.55 -17.17 -0.81
CA GLU A 480 -9.46 -17.60 -1.68
C GLU A 480 -8.38 -18.29 -0.85
N VAL A 481 -7.88 -19.43 -1.32
CA VAL A 481 -6.70 -20.09 -0.76
C VAL A 481 -5.66 -20.27 -1.86
N ASN A 482 -4.45 -19.77 -1.64
CA ASN A 482 -3.34 -19.94 -2.56
C ASN A 482 -2.04 -20.21 -1.79
N GLN A 483 -1.07 -20.81 -2.50
CA GLN A 483 0.20 -21.23 -1.90
C GLN A 483 0.98 -20.06 -1.27
N TYR A 484 0.94 -18.89 -1.89
CA TYR A 484 1.69 -17.73 -1.42
C TYR A 484 1.16 -17.20 -0.08
N VAL A 485 -0.16 -17.06 0.06
CA VAL A 485 -0.80 -16.61 1.31
C VAL A 485 -0.50 -17.58 2.45
N VAL A 486 -0.58 -18.89 2.19
CA VAL A 486 -0.25 -19.92 3.18
C VAL A 486 1.22 -19.85 3.59
N ASN A 487 2.15 -19.83 2.62
CA ASN A 487 3.58 -19.78 2.94
C ASN A 487 3.92 -18.51 3.73
N ARG A 488 3.35 -17.36 3.34
CA ARG A 488 3.55 -16.09 4.07
C ARG A 488 3.05 -16.16 5.51
N LEU A 489 1.89 -16.78 5.78
CA LEU A 489 1.39 -17.00 7.14
C LEU A 489 2.35 -17.88 7.95
N LEU A 490 2.83 -18.99 7.37
CA LEU A 490 3.79 -19.89 8.00
C LEU A 490 5.12 -19.17 8.29
N GLN A 491 5.67 -18.41 7.35
CA GLN A 491 6.90 -17.63 7.54
C GLN A 491 6.74 -16.53 8.61
N ARG A 492 5.58 -15.88 8.69
CA ARG A 492 5.30 -14.91 9.76
C ARG A 492 5.25 -15.57 11.14
N LEU A 493 4.77 -16.82 11.23
CA LEU A 493 4.82 -17.61 12.47
C LEU A 493 6.25 -18.04 12.79
N TYR A 494 6.96 -18.60 11.82
CA TYR A 494 8.33 -19.07 11.92
C TYR A 494 8.98 -19.14 10.53
N LYS A 495 10.07 -18.40 10.32
CA LYS A 495 10.84 -18.41 9.07
C LYS A 495 12.11 -19.21 9.22
N ASP A 496 12.85 -18.97 10.29
CA ASP A 496 14.11 -19.64 10.61
C ASP A 496 14.41 -19.49 12.11
N ALA A 497 15.58 -19.95 12.57
CA ALA A 497 15.94 -19.91 14.00
C ALA A 497 16.12 -18.49 14.57
N LYS A 498 16.13 -17.45 13.74
CA LYS A 498 16.27 -16.04 14.14
C LYS A 498 14.98 -15.25 13.92
N ASN A 499 14.17 -15.64 12.93
CA ASN A 499 13.07 -14.85 12.41
C ASN A 499 11.70 -15.55 12.56
N GLY A 500 10.68 -14.75 12.90
CA GLY A 500 9.28 -15.17 13.00
C GLY A 500 8.70 -14.94 14.39
N PHE A 501 7.37 -14.82 14.47
CA PHE A 501 6.66 -14.50 15.72
C PHE A 501 6.98 -15.46 16.86
N LEU A 502 7.03 -16.77 16.58
CA LEU A 502 7.30 -17.78 17.60
C LEU A 502 8.72 -17.67 18.17
N VAL A 503 9.70 -17.27 17.35
CA VAL A 503 11.07 -17.04 17.80
C VAL A 503 11.13 -15.83 18.73
N LEU A 504 10.45 -14.74 18.36
CA LEU A 504 10.37 -13.53 19.17
C LEU A 504 9.70 -13.80 20.51
N LEU A 505 8.53 -14.45 20.48
CA LEU A 505 7.81 -14.87 21.67
C LEU A 505 8.72 -15.74 22.57
N MET A 506 9.43 -16.72 21.99
CA MET A 506 10.35 -17.54 22.75
C MET A 506 11.49 -16.74 23.39
N ASN A 507 12.10 -15.80 22.64
CA ASN A 507 13.17 -14.96 23.16
C ASN A 507 12.67 -14.09 24.32
N ASP A 508 11.52 -13.45 24.19
CA ASP A 508 10.91 -12.65 25.25
C ASP A 508 10.64 -13.52 26.49
N LEU A 509 10.07 -14.71 26.29
CA LEU A 509 9.82 -15.68 27.36
C LEU A 509 11.11 -16.10 28.07
N ILE A 510 12.18 -16.39 27.33
CA ILE A 510 13.48 -16.80 27.88
C ILE A 510 14.16 -15.64 28.62
N HIS A 511 14.09 -14.41 28.09
CA HIS A 511 14.76 -13.25 28.66
C HIS A 511 14.05 -12.65 29.88
N SER A 512 12.76 -12.95 30.08
CA SER A 512 11.96 -12.49 31.22
C SER A 512 12.48 -12.89 32.62
N GLN A 513 13.43 -13.83 32.70
CA GLN A 513 13.90 -14.47 33.94
C GLN A 513 12.80 -15.17 34.77
N ASN A 514 11.60 -15.39 34.21
CA ASN A 514 10.53 -16.13 34.87
C ASN A 514 10.68 -17.66 34.64
N PRO A 515 10.86 -18.47 35.69
CA PRO A 515 11.00 -19.92 35.55
C PRO A 515 9.81 -20.61 34.87
N ASP A 516 8.60 -20.05 35.01
CA ASP A 516 7.38 -20.62 34.43
C ASP A 516 7.29 -20.42 32.91
N TYR A 517 8.11 -19.52 32.34
CA TYR A 517 8.11 -19.23 30.90
C TYR A 517 9.01 -20.21 30.13
N PHE A 518 10.05 -20.75 30.76
CA PHE A 518 10.97 -21.69 30.11
C PHE A 518 10.27 -22.96 29.59
N PRO A 519 9.35 -23.62 30.33
CA PRO A 519 8.57 -24.74 29.80
C PRO A 519 7.75 -24.38 28.57
N ILE A 520 7.23 -23.16 28.48
CA ILE A 520 6.43 -22.69 27.34
C ILE A 520 7.33 -22.53 26.11
N ALA A 521 8.47 -21.86 26.25
CA ALA A 521 9.44 -21.70 25.17
C ALA A 521 9.93 -23.06 24.64
N ASN A 522 10.22 -24.01 25.54
CA ASN A 522 10.65 -25.35 25.17
C ASN A 522 9.53 -26.17 24.48
N PHE A 523 8.27 -25.95 24.86
CA PHE A 523 7.13 -26.55 24.18
C PHE A 523 7.00 -26.05 22.74
N ILE A 524 7.09 -24.72 22.53
CA ILE A 524 7.07 -24.11 21.19
C ILE A 524 8.16 -24.70 20.31
N GLN A 525 9.40 -24.74 20.81
CA GLN A 525 10.57 -25.23 20.07
C GLN A 525 10.42 -26.69 19.62
N ASN A 526 9.94 -27.57 20.50
CA ASN A 526 9.95 -29.01 20.23
C ASN A 526 8.68 -29.50 19.53
N GLN A 527 7.53 -28.89 19.80
CA GLN A 527 6.23 -29.38 19.30
C GLN A 527 5.73 -28.59 18.09
N ILE A 528 5.94 -27.27 18.05
CA ILE A 528 5.39 -26.41 16.99
C ILE A 528 6.39 -26.21 15.86
N ILE A 529 7.61 -25.76 16.19
CA ILE A 529 8.63 -25.43 15.17
C ILE A 529 9.00 -26.66 14.32
N SER A 530 8.97 -27.88 14.89
CA SER A 530 9.23 -29.13 14.18
C SER A 530 8.13 -29.53 13.18
N LEU A 531 6.90 -29.03 13.36
CA LEU A 531 5.74 -29.34 12.52
C LEU A 531 5.67 -28.42 11.28
N LEU A 532 6.09 -27.16 11.41
CA LEU A 532 5.91 -26.14 10.36
C LEU A 532 6.57 -26.48 9.02
N PRO A 533 7.83 -26.97 8.95
CA PRO A 533 8.44 -27.36 7.68
C PRO A 533 7.70 -28.52 6.98
N ARG A 534 7.06 -29.41 7.75
CA ARG A 534 6.28 -30.50 7.18
C ARG A 534 5.01 -29.97 6.51
N ILE A 535 4.30 -29.07 7.19
CA ILE A 535 3.11 -28.39 6.65
C ILE A 535 3.46 -27.64 5.36
N GLU A 536 4.56 -26.89 5.35
CA GLU A 536 5.00 -26.13 4.17
C GLU A 536 5.23 -27.04 2.95
N ASN A 537 5.94 -28.16 3.15
CA ASN A 537 6.22 -29.12 2.08
C ASN A 537 4.95 -29.79 1.54
N ASP A 538 4.04 -30.22 2.42
CA ASP A 538 2.80 -30.89 2.02
C ASP A 538 1.87 -29.91 1.27
N PHE A 539 1.85 -28.62 1.64
CA PHE A 539 1.14 -27.59 0.89
C PHE A 539 1.73 -27.38 -0.50
N GLN A 540 3.06 -27.31 -0.60
CA GLN A 540 3.73 -27.18 -1.89
C GLN A 540 3.38 -28.36 -2.82
N LEU A 541 3.37 -29.58 -2.27
CA LEU A 541 2.98 -30.78 -3.03
C LEU A 541 1.52 -30.70 -3.48
N TYR A 542 0.61 -30.36 -2.57
CA TYR A 542 -0.82 -30.22 -2.86
C TYR A 542 -1.10 -29.23 -4.00
N PHE A 543 -0.53 -28.02 -3.93
CA PHE A 543 -0.74 -26.99 -4.95
C PHE A 543 -0.10 -27.35 -6.30
N SER A 544 1.02 -28.07 -6.29
CA SER A 544 1.62 -28.61 -7.51
C SER A 544 0.69 -29.62 -8.17
N MET A 545 0.12 -30.55 -7.40
CA MET A 545 -0.78 -31.59 -7.93
C MET A 545 -2.10 -31.02 -8.45
N ILE A 546 -2.68 -30.05 -7.74
CA ILE A 546 -3.84 -29.30 -8.26
C ILE A 546 -3.49 -28.56 -9.55
N GLY A 547 -2.32 -27.93 -9.60
CA GLY A 547 -1.84 -27.22 -10.78
C GLY A 547 -1.79 -28.13 -12.00
N ASP A 548 -1.16 -29.29 -11.85
CA ASP A 548 -1.03 -30.30 -12.90
C ASP A 548 -2.38 -30.88 -13.32
N PHE A 549 -3.30 -31.09 -12.37
CA PHE A 549 -4.65 -31.57 -12.63
C PHE A 549 -5.44 -30.58 -13.50
N VAL A 550 -5.49 -29.31 -13.10
CA VAL A 550 -6.17 -28.25 -13.88
C VAL A 550 -5.53 -28.06 -15.25
N ASN A 551 -4.20 -28.15 -15.33
CA ASN A 551 -3.50 -27.99 -16.60
C ASN A 551 -3.87 -29.09 -17.61
N LYS A 552 -4.18 -30.32 -17.15
CA LYS A 552 -4.66 -31.42 -17.99
C LYS A 552 -6.15 -31.27 -18.36
N GLU A 553 -6.94 -30.74 -17.44
CA GLU A 553 -8.41 -30.76 -17.52
C GLU A 553 -9.04 -29.51 -18.15
N ALA A 554 -8.36 -28.35 -18.06
CA ALA A 554 -8.86 -27.08 -18.57
C ALA A 554 -8.13 -26.64 -19.86
N SER A 555 -8.91 -26.08 -20.78
CA SER A 555 -8.38 -25.38 -21.95
C SER A 555 -7.91 -23.98 -21.54
N ALA A 556 -6.80 -23.51 -22.14
CA ALA A 556 -6.29 -22.18 -21.86
C ALA A 556 -7.23 -21.09 -22.41
N GLN A 557 -7.43 -20.03 -21.64
CA GLN A 557 -8.06 -18.80 -22.11
C GLN A 557 -7.04 -17.91 -22.85
N GLU A 558 -7.51 -16.87 -23.55
CA GLU A 558 -6.65 -15.90 -24.26
C GLU A 558 -5.62 -15.22 -23.34
N SER A 559 -5.92 -15.10 -22.04
CA SER A 559 -5.03 -14.56 -21.00
C SER A 559 -3.88 -15.49 -20.59
N GLY A 560 -3.83 -16.73 -21.10
CA GLY A 560 -2.88 -17.76 -20.67
C GLY A 560 -3.20 -18.41 -19.33
N ARG A 561 -4.24 -17.94 -18.62
CA ARG A 561 -4.78 -18.60 -17.42
C ARG A 561 -5.71 -19.75 -17.80
N LYS A 562 -5.71 -20.79 -16.96
CA LYS A 562 -6.64 -21.93 -17.05
C LYS A 562 -7.57 -21.91 -15.85
N THR A 563 -8.87 -22.03 -16.11
CA THR A 563 -9.90 -22.02 -15.07
C THR A 563 -10.70 -23.32 -15.13
N LEU A 564 -10.87 -23.98 -13.97
CA LEU A 564 -11.66 -25.20 -13.84
C LEU A 564 -12.69 -25.05 -12.72
N ARG A 565 -13.98 -25.11 -13.06
CA ARG A 565 -15.06 -25.20 -12.07
C ARG A 565 -15.09 -26.60 -11.47
N VAL A 566 -15.06 -26.70 -10.15
CA VAL A 566 -15.12 -27.98 -9.44
C VAL A 566 -16.56 -28.38 -9.26
N THR A 567 -16.91 -29.57 -9.78
CA THR A 567 -18.25 -30.19 -9.68
C THR A 567 -18.09 -31.64 -9.26
N ASP A 568 -19.16 -32.31 -8.85
CA ASP A 568 -19.07 -33.71 -8.42
C ASP A 568 -18.50 -34.63 -9.52
N LYS A 569 -18.73 -34.32 -10.80
CA LYS A 569 -18.13 -35.05 -11.94
C LYS A 569 -16.61 -34.92 -12.02
N ILE A 570 -16.05 -33.79 -11.57
CA ILE A 570 -14.58 -33.60 -11.53
C ILE A 570 -13.97 -34.44 -10.41
N LYS A 571 -14.70 -34.64 -9.29
CA LYS A 571 -14.22 -35.43 -8.14
C LYS A 571 -14.04 -36.92 -8.45
N GLU A 572 -14.77 -37.43 -9.44
CA GLU A 572 -14.71 -38.84 -9.86
C GLU A 572 -13.50 -39.17 -10.75
N ARG A 573 -12.71 -38.16 -11.15
CA ARG A 573 -11.58 -38.35 -12.08
C ARG A 573 -10.34 -38.93 -11.41
N GLU A 574 -9.56 -39.63 -12.21
CA GLU A 574 -8.23 -40.13 -11.83
C GLU A 574 -7.33 -38.97 -11.33
N ASN A 575 -6.54 -39.24 -10.29
CA ASN A 575 -5.70 -38.28 -9.55
C ASN A 575 -6.42 -37.32 -8.57
N TRP A 576 -7.74 -37.12 -8.68
CA TRP A 576 -8.46 -36.30 -7.69
C TRP A 576 -8.43 -36.95 -6.29
N ILE A 577 -8.55 -38.28 -6.23
CA ILE A 577 -8.48 -39.05 -4.98
C ILE A 577 -7.14 -38.81 -4.26
N THR A 578 -6.02 -38.86 -4.99
CA THR A 578 -4.69 -38.62 -4.41
C THR A 578 -4.51 -37.18 -3.93
N ILE A 579 -5.06 -36.19 -4.66
CA ILE A 579 -5.09 -34.79 -4.20
C ILE A 579 -5.86 -34.67 -2.87
N GLN A 580 -7.00 -35.36 -2.75
CA GLN A 580 -7.81 -35.38 -1.54
C GLN A 580 -7.13 -36.08 -0.36
N GLU A 581 -6.35 -37.14 -0.59
CA GLU A 581 -5.55 -37.79 0.46
C GLU A 581 -4.52 -36.83 1.07
N ILE A 582 -3.84 -36.05 0.22
CA ILE A 582 -2.90 -35.00 0.69
C ILE A 582 -3.66 -33.89 1.41
N ALA A 583 -4.82 -33.46 0.89
CA ALA A 583 -5.67 -32.48 1.56
C ALA A 583 -6.10 -32.92 2.96
N ASN A 584 -6.50 -34.19 3.12
CA ASN A 584 -6.87 -34.76 4.43
C ASN A 584 -5.69 -34.73 5.41
N ASN A 585 -4.50 -35.11 4.94
CA ASN A 585 -3.29 -35.08 5.78
C ASN A 585 -2.94 -33.64 6.20
N LEU A 586 -3.03 -32.69 5.28
CA LEU A 586 -2.84 -31.26 5.58
C LEU A 586 -3.85 -30.75 6.61
N TYR A 587 -5.12 -31.09 6.45
CA TYR A 587 -6.17 -30.70 7.40
C TYR A 587 -5.88 -31.21 8.83
N ILE A 588 -5.41 -32.46 8.96
CA ILE A 588 -4.97 -33.03 10.25
C ILE A 588 -3.80 -32.22 10.83
N GLN A 589 -2.76 -31.96 10.02
CA GLN A 589 -1.59 -31.20 10.50
C GLN A 589 -1.94 -29.76 10.90
N LEU A 590 -2.85 -29.11 10.19
CA LEU A 590 -3.36 -27.78 10.54
C LEU A 590 -4.17 -27.78 11.83
N THR A 591 -4.97 -28.83 12.03
CA THR A 591 -5.71 -29.05 13.28
C THR A 591 -4.74 -29.21 14.45
N ASP A 592 -3.67 -30.00 14.27
CA ASP A 592 -2.62 -30.18 15.27
C ASP A 592 -1.91 -28.84 15.58
N LEU A 593 -1.52 -28.08 14.54
CA LEU A 593 -0.92 -26.75 14.71
C LEU A 593 -1.83 -25.81 15.49
N SER A 594 -3.12 -25.72 15.13
CA SER A 594 -4.11 -24.89 15.84
C SER A 594 -4.22 -25.28 17.31
N ASN A 595 -4.29 -26.59 17.61
CA ASN A 595 -4.40 -27.10 18.98
C ASN A 595 -3.14 -26.79 19.80
N LEU A 596 -1.95 -26.90 19.21
CA LEU A 596 -0.69 -26.57 19.88
C LEU A 596 -0.59 -25.07 20.18
N LEU A 597 -0.98 -24.20 19.24
CA LEU A 597 -1.01 -22.75 19.45
C LEU A 597 -2.05 -22.36 20.53
N GLU A 598 -3.20 -23.03 20.59
CA GLU A 598 -4.17 -22.88 21.67
C GLU A 598 -3.61 -23.28 23.04
N ASP A 599 -2.83 -24.35 23.12
CA ASP A 599 -2.19 -24.76 24.37
C ASP A 599 -1.16 -23.72 24.84
N VAL A 600 -0.34 -23.17 23.93
CA VAL A 600 0.56 -22.06 24.25
C VAL A 600 -0.23 -20.85 24.76
N LEU A 601 -1.31 -20.47 24.07
CA LEU A 601 -2.15 -19.34 24.47
C LEU A 601 -2.74 -19.54 25.88
N ARG A 602 -3.19 -20.75 26.19
CA ARG A 602 -3.71 -21.12 27.51
C ARG A 602 -2.63 -21.04 28.59
N ARG A 603 -1.42 -21.54 28.29
CA ARG A 603 -0.27 -21.46 29.20
C ARG A 603 0.13 -20.02 29.47
N LEU A 604 0.23 -19.18 28.45
CA LEU A 604 0.53 -17.75 28.58
C LEU A 604 -0.49 -17.02 29.48
N LYS A 605 -1.78 -17.31 29.30
CA LYS A 605 -2.84 -16.75 30.17
C LYS A 605 -2.72 -17.24 31.61
N HIS A 606 -2.34 -18.51 31.82
CA HIS A 606 -2.19 -19.09 33.16
C HIS A 606 -1.03 -18.46 33.95
N VAL A 607 0.07 -18.14 33.26
CA VAL A 607 1.24 -17.49 33.87
C VAL A 607 1.16 -15.96 33.85
N GLU A 608 -0.03 -15.41 33.55
CA GLU A 608 -0.30 -13.97 33.48
C GLU A 608 0.74 -13.21 32.63
N ALA A 609 1.09 -13.77 31.45
CA ALA A 609 1.99 -13.13 30.51
C ALA A 609 1.45 -11.79 30.00
N GLU A 610 2.34 -10.96 29.45
CA GLU A 610 1.98 -9.65 28.91
C GLU A 610 0.83 -9.74 27.90
N GLU A 611 -0.12 -8.79 28.01
CA GLU A 611 -1.35 -8.78 27.20
C GLU A 611 -1.05 -8.74 25.69
N SER A 612 0.04 -8.06 25.32
CA SER A 612 0.58 -7.99 23.95
C SER A 612 0.85 -9.38 23.37
N MET A 613 1.60 -10.22 24.09
CA MET A 613 1.97 -11.58 23.66
C MET A 613 0.73 -12.45 23.44
N VAL A 614 -0.22 -12.36 24.38
CA VAL A 614 -1.48 -13.13 24.33
C VAL A 614 -2.32 -12.71 23.13
N ILE A 615 -2.47 -11.40 22.89
CA ILE A 615 -3.28 -10.87 21.80
C ILE A 615 -2.63 -11.14 20.43
N ASP A 616 -1.31 -10.98 20.31
CA ASP A 616 -0.60 -11.27 19.06
C ASP A 616 -0.69 -12.77 18.70
N LEU A 617 -0.44 -13.68 19.66
CA LEU A 617 -0.59 -15.12 19.42
C LEU A 617 -2.03 -15.49 19.08
N ASN A 618 -3.02 -14.89 19.75
CA ASN A 618 -4.42 -15.13 19.45
C ASN A 618 -4.80 -14.66 18.03
N GLY A 619 -4.21 -13.55 17.56
CA GLY A 619 -4.36 -13.08 16.18
C GLY A 619 -3.84 -14.11 15.18
N TYR A 620 -2.62 -14.60 15.37
CA TYR A 620 -2.04 -15.66 14.53
C TYR A 620 -2.85 -16.96 14.56
N LEU A 621 -3.33 -17.39 15.73
CA LEU A 621 -4.18 -18.57 15.88
C LEU A 621 -5.47 -18.41 15.06
N LYS A 622 -6.08 -17.22 15.07
CA LYS A 622 -7.28 -16.96 14.28
C LYS A 622 -7.00 -16.99 12.78
N GLU A 623 -5.89 -16.40 12.32
CA GLU A 623 -5.46 -16.49 10.91
C GLU A 623 -5.27 -17.96 10.47
N VAL A 624 -4.64 -18.79 11.31
CA VAL A 624 -4.49 -20.23 11.05
C VAL A 624 -5.84 -20.94 10.96
N LYS A 625 -6.77 -20.65 11.87
CA LYS A 625 -8.12 -21.24 11.86
C LYS A 625 -8.95 -20.82 10.65
N GLU A 626 -8.89 -19.55 10.26
CA GLU A 626 -9.59 -19.03 9.08
C GLU A 626 -9.06 -19.70 7.80
N MET A 627 -7.73 -19.84 7.68
CA MET A 627 -7.11 -20.57 6.57
C MET A 627 -7.49 -22.05 6.58
N MET A 628 -7.47 -22.71 7.74
CA MET A 628 -7.88 -24.11 7.89
C MET A 628 -9.34 -24.32 7.50
N PHE A 629 -10.24 -23.42 7.91
CA PHE A 629 -11.65 -23.45 7.53
C PHE A 629 -11.84 -23.26 6.02
N ALA A 630 -11.23 -22.25 5.42
CA ALA A 630 -11.31 -22.01 3.99
C ALA A 630 -10.76 -23.20 3.18
N PHE A 631 -9.64 -23.78 3.63
CA PHE A 631 -9.04 -24.96 3.01
C PHE A 631 -9.95 -26.20 3.13
N SER A 632 -10.57 -26.44 4.29
CA SER A 632 -11.47 -27.57 4.48
C SER A 632 -12.76 -27.41 3.67
N GLU A 633 -13.38 -26.23 3.72
CA GLU A 633 -14.60 -25.92 2.97
C GLU A 633 -14.37 -26.13 1.48
N TRP A 634 -13.22 -25.69 0.96
CA TRP A 634 -12.86 -25.89 -0.44
C TRP A 634 -12.66 -27.36 -0.81
N ASN A 635 -12.01 -28.16 0.04
CA ASN A 635 -11.74 -29.56 -0.32
C ASN A 635 -12.97 -30.46 -0.17
N TYR A 636 -13.84 -30.19 0.80
CA TYR A 636 -15.04 -31.00 1.03
C TYR A 636 -16.30 -30.49 0.32
N LEU A 637 -16.32 -29.26 -0.19
CA LEU A 637 -17.45 -28.61 -0.88
C LEU A 637 -18.76 -28.74 -0.09
N GLN A 638 -18.75 -28.43 1.20
CA GLN A 638 -19.88 -28.70 2.09
C GLN A 638 -21.12 -27.84 1.76
N ASN A 639 -20.92 -26.67 1.16
CA ASN A 639 -21.99 -25.71 0.89
C ASN A 639 -22.47 -25.73 -0.57
N LYS A 640 -23.73 -26.16 -0.79
CA LYS A 640 -24.38 -26.19 -2.12
C LYS A 640 -24.73 -24.81 -2.67
N GLU A 641 -24.74 -23.79 -1.82
CA GLU A 641 -25.02 -22.40 -2.18
C GLU A 641 -23.75 -21.68 -2.68
N MET A 642 -22.61 -22.37 -2.72
CA MET A 642 -21.33 -21.85 -3.16
C MET A 642 -20.90 -22.48 -4.49
N VAL A 643 -20.24 -21.69 -5.33
CA VAL A 643 -19.48 -22.14 -6.49
C VAL A 643 -18.01 -22.21 -6.14
N PHE A 644 -17.37 -23.31 -6.53
CA PHE A 644 -15.94 -23.53 -6.31
C PHE A 644 -15.22 -23.67 -7.64
N TRP A 645 -14.07 -23.01 -7.78
CA TRP A 645 -13.23 -23.13 -8.97
C TRP A 645 -11.75 -23.00 -8.62
N VAL A 646 -10.90 -23.46 -9.55
CA VAL A 646 -9.46 -23.28 -9.50
C VAL A 646 -9.02 -22.46 -10.70
N GLU A 647 -8.10 -21.52 -10.47
CA GLU A 647 -7.35 -20.86 -11.54
C GLU A 647 -5.88 -21.25 -11.46
N THR A 648 -5.25 -21.46 -12.62
CA THR A 648 -3.82 -21.71 -12.72
C THR A 648 -3.15 -20.79 -13.74
N GLU A 649 -2.00 -20.25 -13.36
CA GLU A 649 -1.17 -19.38 -14.18
C GLU A 649 0.25 -19.96 -14.29
N SER A 650 0.77 -20.04 -15.52
CA SER A 650 2.15 -20.48 -15.76
C SER A 650 3.11 -19.29 -15.62
N ARG A 651 3.98 -19.35 -14.60
CA ARG A 651 5.08 -18.38 -14.44
C ARG A 651 6.42 -19.12 -14.62
N GLY A 652 6.94 -19.08 -15.84
CA GLY A 652 8.15 -19.81 -16.22
C GLY A 652 7.95 -21.32 -16.14
N LYS A 653 8.70 -22.01 -15.26
CA LYS A 653 8.60 -23.47 -15.04
C LYS A 653 7.63 -23.88 -13.92
N ARG A 654 7.03 -22.92 -13.21
CA ARG A 654 6.16 -23.19 -12.05
C ARG A 654 4.71 -22.81 -12.35
N LEU A 655 3.78 -23.66 -11.91
CA LEU A 655 2.35 -23.39 -11.93
C LEU A 655 1.96 -22.71 -10.62
N SER A 656 1.25 -21.60 -10.73
CA SER A 656 0.67 -20.87 -9.59
C SER A 656 -0.82 -21.20 -9.58
N SER A 657 -1.32 -21.79 -8.50
CA SER A 657 -2.71 -22.26 -8.40
C SER A 657 -3.47 -21.52 -7.31
N TYR A 658 -4.71 -21.15 -7.60
CA TYR A 658 -5.58 -20.35 -6.75
C TYR A 658 -6.92 -21.05 -6.60
N LEU A 659 -7.32 -21.32 -5.35
CA LEU A 659 -8.58 -22.00 -5.01
C LEU A 659 -9.60 -20.93 -4.62
N TYR A 660 -10.74 -20.92 -5.29
CA TYR A 660 -11.79 -19.94 -5.04
C TYR A 660 -13.09 -20.61 -4.63
N ALA A 661 -13.83 -19.93 -3.74
CA ALA A 661 -15.21 -20.21 -3.42
C ALA A 661 -15.99 -18.89 -3.31
N ALA A 662 -17.18 -18.82 -3.90
CA ALA A 662 -18.07 -17.65 -3.77
C ALA A 662 -19.55 -18.09 -3.81
N PRO A 663 -20.47 -17.36 -3.14
CA PRO A 663 -21.89 -17.69 -3.18
C PRO A 663 -22.46 -17.60 -4.60
N ILE A 664 -23.44 -18.45 -4.92
CA ILE A 664 -24.14 -18.46 -6.21
C ILE A 664 -24.99 -17.19 -6.38
N GLU A 665 -25.67 -16.78 -5.32
CA GLU A 665 -26.52 -15.57 -5.29
C GLU A 665 -26.18 -14.74 -4.06
N VAL A 666 -25.91 -13.44 -4.25
CA VAL A 666 -25.65 -12.48 -3.16
C VAL A 666 -26.85 -11.60 -2.83
N GLY A 667 -27.88 -11.60 -3.70
CA GLY A 667 -29.02 -10.70 -3.58
C GLY A 667 -29.79 -10.85 -2.26
N SER A 668 -30.00 -12.09 -1.80
CA SER A 668 -30.68 -12.35 -0.51
C SER A 668 -29.91 -11.77 0.68
N TYR A 669 -28.59 -11.93 0.69
CA TYR A 669 -27.72 -11.35 1.71
C TYR A 669 -27.77 -9.81 1.68
N LEU A 670 -27.65 -9.21 0.49
CA LEU A 670 -27.72 -7.75 0.36
C LEU A 670 -29.10 -7.22 0.78
N LYS A 671 -30.18 -7.92 0.45
CA LYS A 671 -31.53 -7.55 0.90
C LYS A 671 -31.65 -7.56 2.43
N GLU A 672 -31.32 -8.68 3.07
CA GLU A 672 -31.46 -8.85 4.52
C GLU A 672 -30.56 -7.91 5.34
N PHE A 673 -29.31 -7.71 4.91
CA PHE A 673 -28.30 -7.00 5.70
C PHE A 673 -28.12 -5.54 5.30
N LEU A 674 -28.55 -5.13 4.10
CA LEU A 674 -28.46 -3.75 3.65
C LEU A 674 -29.84 -3.13 3.40
N PHE A 675 -30.61 -3.64 2.43
CA PHE A 675 -31.82 -2.94 1.96
C PHE A 675 -32.93 -2.92 3.02
N ASP A 676 -33.23 -4.05 3.64
CA ASP A 676 -34.28 -4.15 4.66
C ASP A 676 -33.94 -3.39 5.96
N ARG A 677 -32.68 -2.95 6.12
CA ARG A 677 -32.17 -2.28 7.33
C ARG A 677 -31.92 -0.79 7.16
N LYS A 678 -32.08 -0.25 5.95
CA LYS A 678 -31.79 1.15 5.62
C LYS A 678 -33.05 1.82 5.09
N GLU A 679 -33.24 3.09 5.42
CA GLU A 679 -34.42 3.83 4.97
C GLU A 679 -34.31 4.19 3.47
N SER A 680 -33.10 4.49 2.98
CA SER A 680 -32.89 4.77 1.56
C SER A 680 -31.48 4.40 1.11
N VAL A 681 -31.41 3.69 0.00
CA VAL A 681 -30.16 3.34 -0.67
C VAL A 681 -30.23 3.81 -2.11
N ILE A 682 -29.29 4.66 -2.50
CA ILE A 682 -29.16 5.17 -3.86
C ILE A 682 -28.09 4.36 -4.58
N PHE A 683 -28.39 3.81 -5.73
CA PHE A 683 -27.44 3.13 -6.61
C PHE A 683 -27.23 3.98 -7.85
N THR A 684 -25.98 4.27 -8.17
CA THR A 684 -25.66 4.95 -9.41
C THR A 684 -24.46 4.32 -10.10
N SER A 685 -24.52 4.30 -11.42
CA SER A 685 -23.44 3.82 -12.29
C SER A 685 -23.69 4.31 -13.72
N ALA A 686 -22.65 4.26 -14.56
CA ALA A 686 -22.80 4.52 -15.99
C ALA A 686 -23.59 3.44 -16.72
N THR A 687 -23.62 2.22 -16.18
CA THR A 687 -24.25 1.04 -16.80
C THR A 687 -24.90 0.19 -15.72
N LEU A 688 -26.23 0.25 -15.61
CA LEU A 688 -27.04 -0.62 -14.73
C LEU A 688 -28.16 -1.33 -15.49
N SER A 689 -28.57 -0.79 -16.63
CA SER A 689 -29.57 -1.38 -17.48
C SER A 689 -28.96 -2.40 -18.44
N VAL A 690 -29.69 -3.50 -18.67
CA VAL A 690 -29.39 -4.47 -19.71
C VAL A 690 -30.61 -4.53 -20.63
N ASN A 691 -30.42 -4.23 -21.92
CA ASN A 691 -31.51 -4.07 -22.90
C ASN A 691 -32.59 -3.08 -22.40
N ASP A 692 -32.16 -1.89 -21.97
CA ASP A 692 -33.03 -0.82 -21.44
C ASP A 692 -33.88 -1.22 -20.22
N SER A 693 -33.44 -2.25 -19.48
CA SER A 693 -34.14 -2.75 -18.29
C SER A 693 -33.21 -2.94 -17.10
N PHE A 694 -33.61 -2.42 -15.94
CA PHE A 694 -32.92 -2.64 -14.66
C PHE A 694 -33.20 -4.01 -14.02
N ASN A 695 -33.99 -4.88 -14.67
CA ASN A 695 -34.43 -6.15 -14.09
C ASN A 695 -33.27 -7.09 -13.73
N PHE A 696 -32.18 -7.06 -14.50
CA PHE A 696 -30.99 -7.86 -14.21
C PHE A 696 -30.33 -7.41 -12.91
N SER A 697 -29.93 -6.14 -12.81
CA SER A 697 -29.30 -5.60 -11.60
C SER A 697 -30.23 -5.61 -10.39
N SER A 698 -31.54 -5.42 -10.58
CA SER A 698 -32.53 -5.58 -9.50
C SER A 698 -32.43 -6.95 -8.83
N ARG A 699 -32.36 -8.03 -9.63
CA ARG A 699 -32.22 -9.40 -9.12
C ARG A 699 -30.87 -9.64 -8.46
N GLU A 700 -29.78 -9.08 -8.99
CA GLU A 700 -28.46 -9.19 -8.36
C GLU A 700 -28.43 -8.58 -6.96
N PHE A 701 -29.22 -7.52 -6.73
CA PHE A 701 -29.37 -6.89 -5.42
C PHE A 701 -30.52 -7.48 -4.57
N GLY A 702 -31.21 -8.51 -5.05
CA GLY A 702 -32.26 -9.22 -4.31
C GLY A 702 -33.66 -8.61 -4.43
N PHE A 703 -33.88 -7.64 -5.32
CA PHE A 703 -35.20 -7.06 -5.58
C PHE A 703 -36.00 -7.84 -6.63
N GLU A 704 -37.31 -7.89 -6.43
CA GLU A 704 -38.24 -8.33 -7.48
C GLU A 704 -38.42 -7.22 -8.54
N ALA A 705 -38.97 -7.58 -9.71
CA ALA A 705 -39.13 -6.62 -10.80
C ALA A 705 -40.05 -5.44 -10.43
N ASP A 706 -41.09 -5.72 -9.62
CA ASP A 706 -42.13 -4.78 -9.19
C ASP A 706 -42.04 -4.43 -7.69
N ASP A 707 -40.84 -4.50 -7.12
CA ASP A 707 -40.62 -4.20 -5.70
C ASP A 707 -40.96 -2.72 -5.42
N LYS A 708 -41.92 -2.48 -4.52
CA LYS A 708 -42.46 -1.13 -4.25
C LYS A 708 -41.44 -0.23 -3.56
N ASP A 709 -40.46 -0.84 -2.92
CA ASP A 709 -39.43 -0.14 -2.16
C ASP A 709 -38.27 0.30 -3.07
N LEU A 710 -38.29 -0.02 -4.38
CA LEU A 710 -37.28 0.34 -5.37
C LEU A 710 -37.86 1.15 -6.55
N LYS A 711 -37.44 2.41 -6.66
CA LYS A 711 -37.65 3.26 -7.85
C LYS A 711 -36.47 3.10 -8.81
N LYS A 712 -36.73 3.12 -10.12
CA LYS A 712 -35.77 2.89 -11.21
C LYS A 712 -35.80 4.03 -12.21
#